data_AF-A0A9W8ECQ4-F1
#
_entry.id   AF-A0A9W8ECQ4-F1
#
_cell.length_a   1.000
_cell.length_b   1.000
_cell.length_c   1.000
_cell.angle_alpha   90.00
_cell.angle_beta   90.00
_cell.angle_gamma   90.00
#
_symmetry.space_group_name_H-M   'P 1'
#
loop_
_entity.id
_entity.type
_entity.pdbx_description
1 polymer ?
#
loop_
_entity_poly.entity_id
_entity_poly.type
_entity_poly.pdbx_seq_one_letter_code
_entity_poly.pdbx_strand_id
1 'polypeptide(L)'
;MSSSNAHDNATSNGAVTSMYKFIQEDPNREYTVDANAQQVCRQLPNGNQSCIRVALDQKAMFEVMQKLDFFCTLPIDPEKTYLECKRANTFTILSKPVEAPTDLSDGIVLFEICANVDPKRFKLLQTADIGDNWVLKVNNLKKLHKMITHYYDDVLNQPIHKLDPVHLNLIAREGDTKELLKLCQLVLFLAVQSENNHQYVSQIQTLGPKAQHAIMILIETMQSQLVDSPHAVDGEGDEARINEQRLLTLEAELARLFSEKQSMEKTIGSLTQANTDLQTHAEELVATNKDTTAKLRDMERLLAQADQSGKADFLLRTEIDQLKQELEKAETRCHAAEMLAEEQTTIIADMNRRLEDGVKASAEATRLRDQLREYKHAAEKLQKTEHVLEKYKKKLEESGDLRRQIKVLEDQNQQLVGRNQSIEEEYRKVSQFKPLMDTYKEQLAALESKNNLLTLQHTEYEHEMRQLKDKLTLAESERQQGQEQLSILEDNLRELELNGGPTLESPTTPLKGNSLDNALADGTVVELKAKVARLEGELFTARKAQPDTGLADKVLLLENLLDDAKQSKAKLEQDYVHSHQRNLELESTIAQLRNDASSASTSDDGDHLVKENQKLRQQLQQREIHVQRLKAALTQHVEYKQQQQQHLPPSPQLSVTHSQTGSDYKEAIDSLQTSLASRTQEVDQLKQELHHTRSSCRRELDQMKRAVAQFGTWMMHNAHHPTHQPPKGPRTPHAPMSWMGQQRQGLNIKLQRP
;
A
#
# COMPACT_ATOMS: atom_id res chain seq x y z
N MET A 1 -52.75 18.20 -0.42
CA MET A 1 -52.96 17.99 1.03
C MET A 1 -51.88 18.73 1.81
N SER A 2 -51.80 20.06 1.69
CA SER A 2 -50.63 20.82 2.17
C SER A 2 -50.98 21.96 3.14
N SER A 3 -52.24 22.07 3.59
CA SER A 3 -52.67 23.12 4.52
C SER A 3 -52.91 22.65 5.96
N SER A 4 -52.82 21.35 6.26
CA SER A 4 -53.08 20.83 7.61
C SER A 4 -51.83 20.85 8.53
N ASN A 5 -50.61 20.78 7.99
CA ASN A 5 -49.39 20.70 8.80
C ASN A 5 -48.93 22.04 9.42
N ALA A 6 -49.47 23.17 8.99
CA ALA A 6 -49.05 24.48 9.49
C ALA A 6 -49.71 24.84 10.83
N HIS A 7 -50.94 24.37 11.09
CA HIS A 7 -51.67 24.67 12.33
C HIS A 7 -51.22 23.78 13.51
N ASP A 8 -50.86 22.52 13.25
CA ASP A 8 -50.41 21.61 14.30
C ASP A 8 -49.01 21.98 14.85
N ASN A 9 -48.14 22.53 13.99
CA ASN A 9 -46.77 22.90 14.39
C ASN A 9 -46.71 24.18 15.26
N ALA A 10 -47.62 25.13 15.04
CA ALA A 10 -47.70 26.35 15.85
C ALA A 10 -48.23 26.08 17.27
N THR A 11 -49.18 25.16 17.38
CA THR A 11 -49.82 24.78 18.66
C THR A 11 -48.87 23.93 19.53
N SER A 12 -48.08 23.04 18.90
CA SER A 12 -47.03 22.24 19.54
C SER A 12 -45.93 23.11 20.17
N ASN A 13 -45.40 24.11 19.44
CA ASN A 13 -44.33 24.99 19.96
C ASN A 13 -44.79 25.83 21.17
N GLY A 14 -46.05 26.28 21.20
CA GLY A 14 -46.61 27.01 22.33
C GLY A 14 -46.73 26.15 23.59
N ALA A 15 -47.14 24.89 23.44
CA ALA A 15 -47.27 23.94 24.55
C ALA A 15 -45.91 23.53 25.14
N VAL A 16 -44.88 23.31 24.29
CA VAL A 16 -43.50 23.08 24.74
C VAL A 16 -42.97 24.26 25.55
N THR A 17 -43.21 25.49 25.09
CA THR A 17 -42.75 26.71 25.77
C THR A 17 -43.43 26.88 27.13
N SER A 18 -44.72 26.55 27.23
CA SER A 18 -45.47 26.61 28.50
C SER A 18 -44.96 25.59 29.53
N MET A 19 -44.64 24.37 29.09
CA MET A 19 -44.06 23.34 29.94
C MET A 19 -42.66 23.73 30.42
N TYR A 20 -41.83 24.26 29.52
CA TYR A 20 -40.49 24.74 29.84
C TYR A 20 -40.53 25.85 30.90
N LYS A 21 -41.44 26.83 30.74
CA LYS A 21 -41.60 27.93 31.70
C LYS A 21 -42.02 27.43 33.08
N PHE A 22 -42.94 26.48 33.14
CA PHE A 22 -43.41 25.91 34.42
C PHE A 22 -42.33 25.13 35.17
N ILE A 23 -41.47 24.41 34.45
CA ILE A 23 -40.35 23.69 35.06
C ILE A 23 -39.24 24.65 35.51
N GLN A 24 -39.02 25.74 34.76
CA GLN A 24 -38.05 26.78 35.13
C GLN A 24 -38.43 27.58 36.38
N GLU A 25 -39.72 27.63 36.76
CA GLU A 25 -40.13 28.27 38.01
C GLU A 25 -39.56 27.57 39.25
N ASP A 26 -39.41 26.24 39.21
CA ASP A 26 -38.86 25.43 40.32
C ASP A 26 -38.06 24.23 39.80
N PRO A 27 -36.83 24.42 39.30
CA PRO A 27 -36.09 23.39 38.57
C PRO A 27 -35.59 22.22 39.44
N ASN A 28 -35.61 22.33 40.76
CA ASN A 28 -35.05 21.34 41.68
C ASN A 28 -36.10 20.42 42.33
N ARG A 29 -37.35 20.47 41.88
CA ARG A 29 -38.46 19.69 42.46
C ARG A 29 -38.73 18.39 41.71
N GLU A 30 -39.43 17.49 42.39
CA GLU A 30 -39.98 16.29 41.77
C GLU A 30 -41.23 16.64 40.95
N TYR A 31 -41.20 16.22 39.69
CA TYR A 31 -42.30 16.40 38.74
C TYR A 31 -42.95 15.06 38.43
N THR A 32 -44.27 15.06 38.29
CA THR A 32 -45.05 13.90 37.85
C THR A 32 -45.68 14.24 36.51
N VAL A 33 -45.42 13.41 35.50
CA VAL A 33 -45.91 13.58 34.14
C VAL A 33 -46.95 12.49 33.87
N ASP A 34 -48.22 12.90 33.80
CA ASP A 34 -49.32 12.00 33.49
C ASP A 34 -49.64 12.08 31.98
N ALA A 35 -49.38 10.98 31.28
CA ALA A 35 -49.61 10.85 29.85
C ALA A 35 -51.11 10.84 29.49
N ASN A 36 -51.96 10.29 30.37
CA ASN A 36 -53.39 10.15 30.12
C ASN A 36 -54.13 11.47 30.36
N ALA A 37 -53.69 12.23 31.37
CA ALA A 37 -54.26 13.54 31.68
C ALA A 37 -53.60 14.70 30.90
N GLN A 38 -52.54 14.41 30.12
CA GLN A 38 -51.69 15.40 29.45
C GLN A 38 -51.24 16.51 30.41
N GLN A 39 -50.77 16.12 31.60
CA GLN A 39 -50.58 17.03 32.72
C GLN A 39 -49.20 16.83 33.37
N VAL A 40 -48.55 17.95 33.70
CA VAL A 40 -47.27 17.97 34.42
C VAL A 40 -47.50 18.63 35.78
N CYS A 41 -47.16 17.92 36.85
CA CYS A 41 -47.44 18.28 38.22
C CYS A 41 -46.15 18.39 39.03
N ARG A 42 -45.90 19.51 39.73
CA ARG A 42 -44.80 19.66 40.71
C ARG A 42 -45.30 19.41 42.12
N GLN A 43 -44.50 18.73 42.94
CA GLN A 43 -44.82 18.53 44.37
C GLN A 43 -44.36 19.72 45.23
N LEU A 44 -45.29 20.41 45.91
CA LEU A 44 -45.01 21.50 46.85
C LEU A 44 -44.63 20.95 48.24
N PRO A 45 -43.91 21.73 49.09
CA PRO A 45 -43.45 21.25 50.42
C PRO A 45 -44.57 20.82 51.34
N ASN A 46 -45.78 21.33 51.10
CA ASN A 46 -46.96 21.11 51.93
C ASN A 46 -47.71 19.81 51.57
N GLY A 47 -47.16 18.97 50.69
CA GLY A 47 -47.80 17.74 50.19
C GLY A 47 -48.83 17.96 49.08
N ASN A 48 -49.09 19.22 48.70
CA ASN A 48 -49.99 19.55 47.60
C ASN A 48 -49.28 19.50 46.24
N GLN A 49 -50.00 19.12 45.19
CA GLN A 49 -49.48 19.12 43.82
C GLN A 49 -49.98 20.34 43.04
N SER A 50 -49.07 21.04 42.36
CA SER A 50 -49.39 22.14 41.45
C SER A 50 -49.21 21.63 40.03
N CYS A 51 -50.24 21.72 39.19
CA CYS A 51 -50.25 21.03 37.91
C CYS A 51 -50.66 21.92 36.74
N ILE A 52 -50.05 21.71 35.59
CA ILE A 52 -50.41 22.36 34.32
C ILE A 52 -50.79 21.32 33.28
N ARG A 53 -51.86 21.59 32.51
CA ARG A 53 -52.20 20.77 31.34
C ARG A 53 -51.43 21.28 30.14
N VAL A 54 -50.75 20.37 29.45
CA VAL A 54 -49.91 20.66 28.31
C VAL A 54 -50.41 19.78 27.17
N ALA A 55 -50.93 20.37 26.09
CA ALA A 55 -51.46 19.65 24.93
C ALA A 55 -50.34 19.04 24.07
N LEU A 56 -49.50 18.21 24.69
CA LEU A 56 -48.39 17.47 24.08
C LEU A 56 -48.65 15.97 24.20
N ASP A 57 -48.09 15.20 23.28
CA ASP A 57 -48.07 13.75 23.40
C ASP A 57 -47.06 13.29 24.46
N GLN A 58 -47.19 12.05 24.90
CA GLN A 58 -46.32 11.47 25.94
C GLN A 58 -44.85 11.54 25.56
N LYS A 59 -44.54 11.34 24.27
CA LYS A 59 -43.18 11.37 23.75
C LYS A 59 -42.59 12.78 23.81
N ALA A 60 -43.32 13.82 23.40
CA ALA A 60 -42.83 15.20 23.46
C ALA A 60 -42.69 15.69 24.90
N MET A 61 -43.61 15.34 25.81
CA MET A 61 -43.47 15.69 27.23
C MET A 61 -42.20 15.04 27.82
N PHE A 62 -41.95 13.77 27.51
CA PHE A 62 -40.74 13.07 27.96
C PHE A 62 -39.46 13.65 27.33
N GLU A 63 -39.47 13.99 26.04
CA GLU A 63 -38.33 14.64 25.36
C GLU A 63 -38.01 16.01 25.96
N VAL A 64 -39.02 16.78 26.37
CA VAL A 64 -38.81 18.07 27.05
C VAL A 64 -38.20 17.87 28.44
N MET A 65 -38.67 16.89 29.21
CA MET A 65 -38.08 16.56 30.53
C MET A 65 -36.62 16.09 30.39
N GLN A 66 -36.32 15.25 29.38
CA GLN A 66 -34.95 14.81 29.11
C GLN A 66 -34.04 15.96 28.67
N LYS A 67 -34.53 16.90 27.86
CA LYS A 67 -33.76 18.10 27.47
C LYS A 67 -33.42 19.00 28.65
N LEU A 68 -34.16 18.87 29.76
CA LEU A 68 -33.97 19.61 31.01
C LEU A 68 -33.20 18.78 32.07
N ASP A 69 -32.55 17.68 31.67
CA ASP A 69 -31.77 16.79 32.54
C ASP A 69 -32.56 16.14 33.69
N PHE A 70 -33.87 15.91 33.49
CA PHE A 70 -34.68 15.11 34.41
C PHE A 70 -34.67 13.64 34.00
N PHE A 71 -34.53 12.76 35.00
CA PHE A 71 -34.68 11.32 34.87
C PHE A 71 -36.08 10.92 35.32
N CYS A 72 -36.87 10.36 34.40
CA CYS A 72 -38.25 9.96 34.64
C CYS A 72 -38.40 8.45 34.74
N THR A 73 -38.96 7.96 35.84
CA THR A 73 -39.23 6.54 36.09
C THR A 73 -40.72 6.28 36.27
N LEU A 74 -41.18 5.10 35.86
CA LEU A 74 -42.51 4.64 36.23
C LEU A 74 -42.51 4.19 37.71
N PRO A 75 -43.52 4.55 38.50
CA PRO A 75 -43.72 4.02 39.83
C PRO A 75 -43.76 2.49 39.81
N ILE A 76 -43.26 1.87 40.88
CA ILE A 76 -43.23 0.40 41.04
C ILE A 76 -44.66 -0.19 41.11
N ASP A 77 -45.63 0.63 41.46
CA ASP A 77 -47.05 0.27 41.56
C ASP A 77 -47.71 0.25 40.17
N PRO A 78 -48.17 -0.91 39.66
CA PRO A 78 -48.71 -1.06 38.31
C PRO A 78 -50.03 -0.31 38.06
N GLU A 79 -50.71 0.15 39.11
CA GLU A 79 -51.93 0.98 38.97
C GLU A 79 -51.63 2.46 38.68
N LYS A 80 -50.38 2.90 38.86
CA LYS A 80 -49.97 4.30 38.66
C LYS A 80 -49.39 4.50 37.27
N THR A 81 -50.11 5.25 36.43
CA THR A 81 -49.72 5.49 35.02
C THR A 81 -48.91 6.78 34.80
N TYR A 82 -48.56 7.50 35.86
CA TYR A 82 -47.77 8.72 35.78
C TYR A 82 -46.26 8.42 35.86
N LEU A 83 -45.43 9.25 35.22
CA LEU A 83 -43.97 9.18 35.29
C LEU A 83 -43.43 10.12 36.37
N GLU A 84 -42.60 9.63 37.28
CA GLU A 84 -41.90 10.43 38.31
C GLU A 84 -40.55 10.90 37.78
N CYS A 85 -40.38 12.20 37.60
CA CYS A 85 -39.21 12.86 37.04
C CYS A 85 -38.41 13.61 38.12
N LYS A 86 -37.14 13.23 38.31
CA LYS A 86 -36.19 13.80 39.29
C LYS A 86 -34.89 14.23 38.63
N ARG A 87 -34.24 15.29 39.14
CA ARG A 87 -32.87 15.64 38.72
C ARG A 87 -31.85 14.70 39.36
N ALA A 88 -30.79 14.40 38.63
CA ALA A 88 -29.76 13.42 39.00
C ALA A 88 -28.71 13.96 40.01
N ASN A 89 -29.13 14.47 41.17
CA ASN A 89 -28.23 14.70 42.31
C ASN A 89 -28.38 13.55 43.31
N THR A 90 -27.44 12.59 43.28
CA THR A 90 -27.52 11.32 44.02
C THR A 90 -27.12 11.42 45.50
N PHE A 91 -26.39 12.47 45.91
CA PHE A 91 -26.00 12.67 47.32
C PHE A 91 -27.02 13.55 48.06
N THR A 92 -27.77 12.95 48.98
CA THR A 92 -28.86 13.62 49.73
C THR A 92 -28.40 14.31 51.03
N ILE A 93 -27.10 14.29 51.34
CA ILE A 93 -26.51 14.79 52.62
C ILE A 93 -25.50 15.91 52.32
N LEU A 94 -25.85 16.85 51.45
CA LEU A 94 -24.97 17.97 51.13
C LEU A 94 -25.40 19.21 51.93
N SER A 95 -24.46 19.83 52.67
CA SER A 95 -24.72 21.10 53.36
C SER A 95 -25.01 22.25 52.40
N LYS A 96 -24.57 22.13 51.13
CA LYS A 96 -24.83 23.07 50.03
C LYS A 96 -25.23 22.31 48.75
N PRO A 97 -26.29 22.74 48.03
CA PRO A 97 -26.63 22.16 46.73
C PRO A 97 -25.57 22.53 45.69
N VAL A 98 -25.17 21.57 44.86
CA VAL A 98 -24.20 21.78 43.77
C VAL A 98 -24.99 21.98 42.48
N GLU A 99 -24.92 23.18 41.91
CA GLU A 99 -25.56 23.51 40.62
C GLU A 99 -24.53 23.74 39.51
N ALA A 100 -23.32 24.18 39.87
CA ALA A 100 -22.20 24.38 38.95
C ALA A 100 -20.94 23.65 39.44
N PRO A 101 -20.02 23.24 38.53
CA PRO A 101 -18.73 22.66 38.90
C PRO A 101 -17.93 23.58 39.85
N THR A 102 -18.10 24.90 39.72
CA THR A 102 -17.45 25.90 40.57
C THR A 102 -17.82 25.78 42.04
N ASP A 103 -18.97 25.19 42.38
CA ASP A 103 -19.43 25.03 43.77
C ASP A 103 -18.62 23.95 44.51
N LEU A 104 -17.90 23.09 43.79
CA LEU A 104 -16.99 22.09 44.35
C LEU A 104 -15.56 22.64 44.56
N SER A 105 -15.27 23.87 44.11
CA SER A 105 -13.93 24.47 44.18
C SER A 105 -13.47 24.81 45.61
N ASP A 106 -14.41 24.89 46.56
CA ASP A 106 -14.12 25.14 47.97
C ASP A 106 -13.63 23.88 48.73
N GLY A 107 -13.82 22.70 48.12
CA GLY A 107 -13.46 21.40 48.67
C GLY A 107 -14.31 20.93 49.85
N ILE A 108 -15.32 21.69 50.27
CA ILE A 108 -16.14 21.36 51.45
C ILE A 108 -17.08 20.21 51.12
N VAL A 109 -17.79 20.32 49.99
CA VAL A 109 -18.73 19.28 49.52
C VAL A 109 -18.00 17.96 49.26
N LEU A 110 -16.82 18.00 48.63
CA LEU A 110 -16.00 16.81 48.41
C LEU A 110 -15.53 16.19 49.73
N PHE A 111 -15.27 17.00 50.75
CA PHE A 111 -14.92 16.53 52.09
C PHE A 111 -16.10 15.86 52.80
N GLU A 112 -17.31 16.42 52.68
CA GLU A 112 -18.55 15.81 53.21
C GLU A 112 -18.82 14.45 52.55
N ILE A 113 -18.60 14.35 51.24
CA ILE A 113 -18.70 13.09 50.50
C ILE A 113 -17.67 12.08 51.03
N CYS A 114 -16.40 12.46 51.16
CA CYS A 114 -15.37 11.57 51.74
C CYS A 114 -15.69 11.16 53.20
N ALA A 115 -16.25 12.07 54.00
CA ALA A 115 -16.68 11.81 55.37
C ALA A 115 -17.89 10.84 55.44
N ASN A 116 -18.74 10.85 54.41
CA ASN A 116 -19.82 9.87 54.27
C ASN A 116 -19.28 8.49 53.87
N VAL A 117 -18.26 8.44 53.01
CA VAL A 117 -17.63 7.18 52.57
C VAL A 117 -16.95 6.46 53.73
N ASP A 118 -16.09 7.17 54.49
CA ASP A 118 -15.46 6.63 55.69
C ASP A 118 -15.32 7.68 56.82
N PRO A 119 -16.28 7.72 57.77
CA PRO A 119 -16.24 8.68 58.88
C PRO A 119 -15.13 8.40 59.90
N LYS A 120 -14.49 7.22 59.88
CA LYS A 120 -13.37 6.90 60.79
C LYS A 120 -12.08 7.58 60.35
N ARG A 121 -11.85 7.65 59.03
CA ARG A 121 -10.64 8.23 58.44
C ARG A 121 -10.81 9.70 58.07
N PHE A 122 -12.01 10.11 57.66
CA PHE A 122 -12.32 11.49 57.33
C PHE A 122 -13.05 12.20 58.48
N LYS A 123 -12.31 12.81 59.41
CA LYS A 123 -12.89 13.64 60.48
C LYS A 123 -13.36 14.98 59.92
N LEU A 124 -14.65 15.29 60.08
CA LEU A 124 -15.27 16.53 59.63
C LEU A 124 -14.47 17.75 60.14
N LEU A 125 -13.97 18.59 59.22
CA LEU A 125 -13.48 19.92 59.60
C LEU A 125 -14.69 20.77 59.99
N GLN A 126 -14.53 21.64 61.00
CA GLN A 126 -15.55 22.63 61.31
C GLN A 126 -15.83 23.48 60.07
N THR A 127 -17.06 23.38 59.57
CA THR A 127 -17.56 24.05 58.36
C THR A 127 -17.73 25.53 58.64
N ALA A 128 -16.64 26.30 58.57
CA ALA A 128 -16.72 27.75 58.49
C ALA A 128 -17.06 28.13 57.05
N ASP A 129 -18.03 29.01 56.83
CA ASP A 129 -18.37 29.48 55.49
C ASP A 129 -17.19 30.28 54.92
N ILE A 130 -16.45 29.69 53.97
CA ILE A 130 -15.14 30.19 53.54
C ILE A 130 -15.23 31.36 52.53
N GLY A 131 -16.42 31.66 52.01
CA GLY A 131 -16.61 32.69 50.99
C GLY A 131 -15.65 32.53 49.79
N ASP A 132 -15.30 33.63 49.13
CA ASP A 132 -14.41 33.63 47.95
C ASP A 132 -12.92 33.75 48.26
N ASN A 133 -12.51 33.47 49.50
CA ASN A 133 -11.10 33.54 49.86
C ASN A 133 -10.35 32.32 49.29
N TRP A 134 -9.75 32.49 48.11
CA TRP A 134 -9.00 31.44 47.41
C TRP A 134 -7.89 30.81 48.27
N VAL A 135 -7.29 31.55 49.22
CA VAL A 135 -6.25 31.01 50.12
C VAL A 135 -6.83 29.96 51.07
N LEU A 136 -8.03 30.22 51.58
CA LEU A 136 -8.75 29.26 52.41
C LEU A 136 -9.26 28.07 51.59
N LYS A 137 -9.73 28.29 50.35
CA LYS A 137 -10.07 27.22 49.39
C LYS A 137 -8.86 26.29 49.14
N VAL A 138 -7.69 26.83 48.81
CA VAL A 138 -6.44 26.04 48.63
C VAL A 138 -6.08 25.29 49.89
N ASN A 139 -6.19 25.91 51.08
CA ASN A 139 -5.83 25.25 52.33
C ASN A 139 -6.75 24.07 52.64
N ASN A 140 -8.05 24.18 52.33
CA ASN A 140 -8.99 23.08 52.48
C ASN A 140 -8.73 21.97 51.45
N LEU A 141 -8.50 22.33 50.19
CA LEU A 141 -8.14 21.37 49.14
C LEU A 141 -6.83 20.64 49.44
N LYS A 142 -5.83 21.32 50.00
CA LYS A 142 -4.57 20.69 50.45
C LYS A 142 -4.79 19.69 51.58
N LYS A 143 -5.67 20.01 52.54
CA LYS A 143 -6.04 19.08 53.62
C LYS A 143 -6.80 17.88 53.07
N LEU A 144 -7.80 18.11 52.22
CA LEU A 144 -8.57 17.06 51.55
C LEU A 144 -7.65 16.14 50.75
N HIS A 145 -6.83 16.71 49.86
CA HIS A 145 -5.89 15.95 49.03
C HIS A 145 -4.90 15.16 49.90
N LYS A 146 -4.36 15.73 50.98
CA LYS A 146 -3.47 15.00 51.90
C LYS A 146 -4.16 13.80 52.56
N MET A 147 -5.43 13.94 52.94
CA MET A 147 -6.20 12.85 53.53
C MET A 147 -6.55 11.78 52.51
N ILE A 148 -6.91 12.16 51.28
CA ILE A 148 -7.10 11.24 50.17
C ILE A 148 -5.78 10.51 49.89
N THR A 149 -4.65 11.22 49.82
CA THR A 149 -3.34 10.61 49.57
C THR A 149 -3.00 9.55 50.60
N HIS A 150 -3.18 9.87 51.87
CA HIS A 150 -2.96 8.92 52.95
C HIS A 150 -3.93 7.74 52.91
N TYR A 151 -5.19 7.94 52.51
CA TYR A 151 -6.15 6.85 52.40
C TYR A 151 -5.78 5.85 51.29
N TYR A 152 -5.33 6.33 50.14
CA TYR A 152 -4.89 5.46 49.05
C TYR A 152 -3.61 4.68 49.39
N ASP A 153 -2.65 5.32 50.05
CA ASP A 153 -1.40 4.65 50.45
C ASP A 153 -1.64 3.65 51.59
N ASP A 154 -2.39 4.02 52.64
CA ASP A 154 -2.54 3.21 53.85
C ASP A 154 -3.69 2.19 53.78
N VAL A 155 -4.80 2.51 53.09
CA VAL A 155 -6.02 1.68 53.07
C VAL A 155 -6.14 0.94 51.74
N LEU A 156 -5.91 1.62 50.62
CA LEU A 156 -6.02 1.00 49.29
C LEU A 156 -4.72 0.31 48.84
N ASN A 157 -3.58 0.57 49.49
CA ASN A 157 -2.24 0.11 49.08
C ASN A 157 -1.94 0.38 47.59
N GLN A 158 -2.48 1.48 47.06
CA GLN A 158 -2.35 1.83 45.64
C GLN A 158 -1.49 3.08 45.48
N PRO A 159 -0.42 3.01 44.66
CA PRO A 159 0.49 4.13 44.48
C PRO A 159 -0.18 5.26 43.70
N ILE A 160 -0.57 6.34 44.38
CA ILE A 160 -1.18 7.52 43.73
C ILE A 160 -0.22 8.21 42.76
N HIS A 161 1.09 8.07 42.94
CA HIS A 161 2.08 8.69 42.06
C HIS A 161 2.02 8.19 40.61
N LYS A 162 1.30 7.10 40.33
CA LYS A 162 1.02 6.61 38.97
C LYS A 162 -0.17 7.31 38.29
N LEU A 163 -0.96 8.05 39.06
CA LEU A 163 -2.11 8.81 38.57
C LEU A 163 -1.71 10.25 38.30
N ASP A 164 -2.44 10.91 37.39
CA ASP A 164 -2.15 12.30 37.02
C ASP A 164 -2.22 13.24 38.25
N PRO A 165 -1.19 14.06 38.49
CA PRO A 165 -1.16 14.96 39.63
C PRO A 165 -2.22 16.06 39.51
N VAL A 166 -2.94 16.32 40.60
CA VAL A 166 -4.00 17.35 40.65
C VAL A 166 -3.43 18.71 41.07
N HIS A 167 -3.64 19.73 40.26
CA HIS A 167 -3.17 21.09 40.53
C HIS A 167 -4.16 21.90 41.37
N LEU A 168 -4.06 21.74 42.70
CA LEU A 168 -4.94 22.39 43.69
C LEU A 168 -5.00 23.92 43.62
N ASN A 169 -3.94 24.58 43.12
CA ASN A 169 -3.92 26.05 42.98
C ASN A 169 -4.81 26.55 41.85
N LEU A 170 -4.94 25.78 40.75
CA LEU A 170 -5.79 26.13 39.62
C LEU A 170 -7.27 25.96 39.98
N ILE A 171 -7.60 24.91 40.73
CA ILE A 171 -8.95 24.68 41.25
C ILE A 171 -9.41 25.85 42.14
N ALA A 172 -8.57 26.31 43.06
CA ALA A 172 -8.96 27.34 44.02
C ALA A 172 -8.97 28.78 43.46
N ARG A 173 -8.15 29.08 42.45
CA ARG A 173 -8.03 30.44 41.87
C ARG A 173 -8.92 30.64 40.64
N GLU A 174 -8.99 29.64 39.78
CA GLU A 174 -9.60 29.74 38.45
C GLU A 174 -10.86 28.88 38.35
N GLY A 175 -11.11 27.99 39.32
CA GLY A 175 -12.25 27.07 39.27
C GLY A 175 -12.15 26.10 38.09
N ASP A 176 -10.93 25.74 37.67
CA ASP A 176 -10.72 24.95 36.46
C ASP A 176 -11.46 23.61 36.53
N THR A 177 -12.33 23.41 35.54
CA THR A 177 -13.20 22.24 35.45
C THR A 177 -12.42 20.95 35.21
N LYS A 178 -11.27 20.99 34.52
CA LYS A 178 -10.48 19.79 34.22
C LYS A 178 -9.74 19.28 35.46
N GLU A 179 -9.05 20.16 36.17
CA GLU A 179 -8.36 19.81 37.41
C GLU A 179 -9.36 19.40 38.51
N LEU A 180 -10.53 20.04 38.55
CA LEU A 180 -11.61 19.65 39.46
C LEU A 180 -12.17 18.26 39.14
N LEU A 181 -12.34 17.93 37.85
CA LEU A 181 -12.80 16.60 37.43
C LEU A 181 -11.80 15.51 37.83
N LYS A 182 -10.49 15.76 37.74
CA LYS A 182 -9.46 14.83 38.24
C LYS A 182 -9.59 14.60 39.75
N LEU A 183 -9.84 15.66 40.53
CA LEU A 183 -10.09 15.54 41.96
C LEU A 183 -11.36 14.74 42.25
N CYS A 184 -12.44 14.97 41.50
CA CYS A 184 -13.69 14.23 41.62
C CYS A 184 -13.53 12.75 41.22
N GLN A 185 -12.69 12.47 40.22
CA GLN A 185 -12.35 11.11 39.79
C GLN A 185 -11.64 10.34 40.90
N LEU A 186 -10.70 10.96 41.61
CA LEU A 186 -10.06 10.36 42.78
C LEU A 186 -11.07 10.07 43.90
N VAL A 187 -11.99 11.01 44.18
CA VAL A 187 -13.05 10.80 45.19
C VAL A 187 -14.02 9.70 44.77
N LEU A 188 -14.39 9.63 43.49
CA LEU A 188 -15.29 8.60 42.96
C LEU A 188 -14.65 7.21 43.02
N PHE A 189 -13.40 7.10 42.62
CA PHE A 189 -12.65 5.85 42.70
C PHE A 189 -12.48 5.40 44.16
N LEU A 190 -12.18 6.33 45.07
CA LEU A 190 -12.14 6.09 46.50
C LEU A 190 -13.49 5.58 47.04
N ALA A 191 -14.61 6.16 46.60
CA ALA A 191 -15.95 5.72 47.00
C ALA A 191 -16.25 4.28 46.54
N VAL A 192 -15.85 3.91 45.31
CA VAL A 192 -16.07 2.58 44.73
C VAL A 192 -15.16 1.51 45.36
N GLN A 193 -13.96 1.90 45.79
CA GLN A 193 -13.00 0.97 46.42
C GLN A 193 -13.11 0.93 47.96
N SER A 194 -14.03 1.70 48.55
CA SER A 194 -14.26 1.72 50.01
C SER A 194 -14.97 0.45 50.53
N GLU A 195 -14.93 0.23 51.85
CA GLU A 195 -15.65 -0.89 52.51
C GLU A 195 -17.17 -0.81 52.31
N ASN A 196 -17.72 0.40 52.06
CA ASN A 196 -19.14 0.66 51.82
C ASN A 196 -19.51 0.71 50.33
N ASN A 197 -18.70 0.12 49.44
CA ASN A 197 -18.88 0.19 47.99
C ASN A 197 -20.26 -0.23 47.48
N HIS A 198 -20.95 -1.18 48.12
CA HIS A 198 -22.26 -1.67 47.72
C HIS A 198 -23.31 -0.55 47.62
N GLN A 199 -23.26 0.45 48.50
CA GLN A 199 -24.20 1.58 48.47
C GLN A 199 -23.93 2.49 47.28
N TYR A 200 -22.66 2.79 47.00
CA TYR A 200 -22.26 3.66 45.90
C TYR A 200 -22.40 2.98 44.54
N VAL A 201 -22.10 1.69 44.43
CA VAL A 201 -22.32 0.90 43.20
C VAL A 201 -23.81 0.79 42.89
N SER A 202 -24.66 0.54 43.90
CA SER A 202 -26.11 0.55 43.73
C SER A 202 -26.63 1.92 43.29
N GLN A 203 -26.05 3.02 43.79
CA GLN A 203 -26.40 4.37 43.33
C GLN A 203 -25.94 4.60 41.89
N ILE A 204 -24.73 4.20 41.51
CA ILE A 204 -24.23 4.30 40.12
C ILE A 204 -25.18 3.58 39.15
N GLN A 205 -25.70 2.41 39.53
CA GLN A 205 -26.66 1.63 38.73
C GLN A 205 -28.04 2.30 38.57
N THR A 206 -28.39 3.29 39.40
CA THR A 206 -29.64 4.06 39.25
C THR A 206 -29.51 5.27 38.32
N LEU A 207 -28.29 5.66 37.93
CA LEU A 207 -28.06 6.77 36.98
C LEU A 207 -28.41 6.37 35.53
N GLY A 208 -28.57 7.35 34.65
CA GLY A 208 -28.81 7.08 33.22
C GLY A 208 -27.65 6.34 32.52
N PRO A 209 -27.91 5.61 31.42
CA PRO A 209 -26.94 4.70 30.79
C PRO A 209 -25.69 5.41 30.26
N LYS A 210 -25.81 6.69 29.84
CA LYS A 210 -24.66 7.51 29.42
C LYS A 210 -23.71 7.83 30.59
N ALA A 211 -24.27 8.16 31.76
CA ALA A 211 -23.49 8.46 32.96
C ALA A 211 -22.85 7.18 33.52
N GLN A 212 -23.59 6.06 33.52
CA GLN A 212 -23.06 4.75 33.89
C GLN A 212 -21.85 4.36 33.04
N HIS A 213 -21.97 4.46 31.71
CA HIS A 213 -20.87 4.12 30.80
C HIS A 213 -19.65 5.04 30.98
N ALA A 214 -19.87 6.34 31.17
CA ALA A 214 -18.78 7.29 31.43
C ALA A 214 -18.04 6.99 32.75
N ILE A 215 -18.79 6.69 33.82
CA ILE A 215 -18.21 6.31 35.12
C ILE A 215 -17.48 4.97 35.03
N MET A 216 -18.01 4.01 34.28
CA MET A 216 -17.37 2.71 34.06
C MET A 216 -16.01 2.86 33.36
N ILE A 217 -15.94 3.62 32.27
CA ILE A 217 -14.67 3.92 31.58
C ILE A 217 -13.69 4.62 32.52
N LEU A 218 -14.17 5.57 33.33
CA LEU A 218 -13.34 6.29 34.28
C LEU A 218 -12.70 5.34 35.30
N ILE A 219 -13.48 4.41 35.87
CA ILE A 219 -13.01 3.41 36.84
C ILE A 219 -12.04 2.43 36.16
N GLU A 220 -12.36 1.92 34.97
CA GLU A 220 -11.51 0.99 34.21
C GLU A 220 -10.16 1.61 33.83
N THR A 221 -10.17 2.90 33.45
CA THR A 221 -8.96 3.67 33.15
C THR A 221 -8.07 3.79 34.39
N MET A 222 -8.66 4.06 35.55
CA MET A 222 -7.91 4.13 36.81
C MET A 222 -7.35 2.77 37.22
N GLN A 223 -8.13 1.69 37.10
CA GLN A 223 -7.68 0.33 37.43
C GLN A 223 -6.54 -0.11 36.50
N SER A 224 -6.62 0.20 35.21
CA SER A 224 -5.59 -0.15 34.22
C SER A 224 -4.27 0.61 34.44
N GLN A 225 -4.34 1.86 34.92
CA GLN A 225 -3.13 2.64 35.27
C GLN A 225 -2.46 2.16 36.57
N LEU A 226 -3.21 1.43 37.42
CA LEU A 226 -2.75 0.98 38.74
C LEU A 226 -2.34 -0.50 38.77
N VAL A 227 -2.72 -1.31 37.78
CA VAL A 227 -2.38 -2.74 37.68
C VAL A 227 -1.25 -2.96 36.67
N ASP A 228 -0.03 -3.14 37.17
CA ASP A 228 1.06 -3.80 36.40
C ASP A 228 0.79 -5.31 36.40
N SER A 229 0.07 -5.81 35.40
CA SER A 229 -0.03 -7.26 35.18
C SER A 229 0.56 -7.64 33.82
N PRO A 230 1.68 -8.37 33.79
CA PRO A 230 2.27 -8.86 32.55
C PRO A 230 1.64 -10.21 32.19
N HIS A 231 0.47 -10.27 31.54
CA HIS A 231 0.04 -11.44 30.75
C HIS A 231 -1.06 -11.12 29.73
N ALA A 232 -0.63 -11.12 28.46
CA ALA A 232 -1.27 -11.48 27.19
C ALA A 232 -2.81 -11.50 27.05
N VAL A 233 -3.30 -10.84 25.99
CA VAL A 233 -4.15 -11.47 24.97
C VAL A 233 -3.76 -10.95 23.58
N ASP A 234 -3.59 -11.89 22.65
CA ASP A 234 -3.24 -11.74 21.24
C ASP A 234 -4.09 -10.74 20.45
N GLY A 235 -3.41 -9.87 19.70
CA GLY A 235 -3.98 -8.98 18.69
C GLY A 235 -2.89 -8.50 17.73
N GLU A 236 -2.50 -9.36 16.78
CA GLU A 236 -1.47 -9.12 15.78
C GLU A 236 -1.77 -7.85 14.94
N GLY A 237 -0.81 -6.90 14.88
CA GLY A 237 -0.74 -5.93 13.78
C GLY A 237 -0.14 -4.57 14.10
N ASP A 238 -0.67 -3.85 15.10
CA ASP A 238 -0.39 -2.41 15.26
C ASP A 238 0.26 -2.01 16.60
N GLU A 239 0.26 -2.86 17.64
CA GLU A 239 0.81 -2.51 18.94
C GLU A 239 2.35 -2.56 19.00
N ALA A 240 3.01 -3.41 18.20
CA ALA A 240 4.47 -3.55 18.27
C ALA A 240 5.22 -2.24 17.89
N ARG A 241 4.73 -1.47 16.91
CA ARG A 241 5.34 -0.18 16.53
C ARG A 241 5.07 0.92 17.55
N ILE A 242 3.87 0.96 18.13
CA ILE A 242 3.52 1.96 19.16
C ILE A 242 4.30 1.67 20.45
N ASN A 243 4.44 0.39 20.82
CA ASN A 243 5.14 0.00 22.04
C ASN A 243 6.67 0.13 21.90
N GLU A 244 7.25 -0.15 20.73
CA GLU A 244 8.68 0.09 20.47
C GLU A 244 9.01 1.59 20.44
N GLN A 245 8.13 2.42 19.87
CA GLN A 245 8.30 3.87 19.85
C GLN A 245 8.03 4.52 21.22
N ARG A 246 7.14 3.94 22.04
CA ARG A 246 6.90 4.33 23.43
C ARG A 246 8.05 3.88 24.35
N LEU A 247 8.61 2.70 24.13
CA LEU A 247 9.78 2.20 24.86
C LEU A 247 11.01 3.08 24.57
N LEU A 248 11.27 3.41 23.30
CA LEU A 248 12.35 4.32 22.91
C LEU A 248 12.20 5.74 23.50
N THR A 249 10.96 6.24 23.61
CA THR A 249 10.72 7.56 24.23
C THR A 249 10.88 7.53 25.75
N LEU A 250 10.40 6.47 26.42
CA LEU A 250 10.63 6.28 27.85
C LEU A 250 12.11 6.02 28.18
N GLU A 251 12.85 5.27 27.35
CA GLU A 251 14.28 5.07 27.50
C GLU A 251 15.06 6.38 27.32
N ALA A 252 14.67 7.21 26.35
CA ALA A 252 15.26 8.53 26.16
C ALA A 252 14.95 9.49 27.33
N GLU A 253 13.75 9.42 27.89
CA GLU A 253 13.34 10.25 29.02
C GLU A 253 13.99 9.79 30.33
N LEU A 254 14.13 8.48 30.55
CA LEU A 254 14.91 7.90 31.65
C LEU A 254 16.40 8.27 31.54
N ALA A 255 16.99 8.22 30.34
CA ALA A 255 18.36 8.64 30.13
C ALA A 255 18.54 10.15 30.42
N ARG A 256 17.55 10.98 30.05
CA ARG A 256 17.55 12.42 30.35
C ARG A 256 17.44 12.68 31.86
N LEU A 257 16.49 12.03 32.53
CA LEU A 257 16.30 12.16 33.98
C LEU A 257 17.49 11.62 34.77
N PHE A 258 18.13 10.55 34.31
CA PHE A 258 19.33 10.01 34.93
C PHE A 258 20.52 10.97 34.79
N SER A 259 20.69 11.57 33.62
CA SER A 259 21.67 12.65 33.37
C SER A 259 21.41 13.87 34.26
N GLU A 260 20.15 14.31 34.36
CA GLU A 260 19.76 15.45 35.17
C GLU A 260 19.97 15.16 36.67
N LYS A 261 19.55 13.98 37.15
CA LYS A 261 19.81 13.50 38.50
C LYS A 261 21.30 13.46 38.80
N GLN A 262 22.12 12.90 37.91
CA GLN A 262 23.57 12.84 38.12
C GLN A 262 24.21 14.25 38.13
N SER A 263 23.69 15.18 37.34
CA SER A 263 24.16 16.57 37.37
C SER A 263 23.77 17.28 38.66
N MET A 264 22.54 17.07 39.15
CA MET A 264 22.07 17.58 40.44
C MET A 264 22.79 16.94 41.63
N GLU A 265 23.11 15.65 41.59
CA GLU A 265 23.90 14.98 42.62
C GLU A 265 25.33 15.54 42.67
N LYS A 266 25.93 15.85 41.51
CA LYS A 266 27.23 16.51 41.43
C LYS A 266 27.18 17.95 41.96
N THR A 267 26.13 18.71 41.64
CA THR A 267 26.00 20.09 42.15
C THR A 267 25.76 20.09 43.66
N ILE A 268 24.88 19.24 44.16
CA ILE A 268 24.65 19.06 45.61
C ILE A 268 25.96 18.62 46.29
N GLY A 269 26.67 17.64 45.73
CA GLY A 269 27.99 17.21 46.24
C GLY A 269 29.00 18.36 46.31
N SER A 270 29.10 19.15 45.25
CA SER A 270 29.99 20.32 45.20
C SER A 270 29.59 21.41 46.21
N LEU A 271 28.29 21.65 46.41
CA LEU A 271 27.78 22.63 47.37
C LEU A 271 27.97 22.14 48.81
N THR A 272 27.80 20.84 49.07
CA THR A 272 28.10 20.26 50.38
C THR A 272 29.58 20.36 50.69
N GLN A 273 30.46 20.07 49.73
CA GLN A 273 31.91 20.19 49.90
C GLN A 273 32.32 21.66 50.12
N ALA A 274 31.78 22.58 49.33
CA ALA A 274 32.03 24.01 49.53
C ALA A 274 31.53 24.51 50.90
N ASN A 275 30.40 24.02 51.39
CA ASN A 275 29.90 24.37 52.73
C ASN A 275 30.77 23.76 53.84
N THR A 276 31.24 22.53 53.70
CA THR A 276 32.17 21.93 54.68
C THR A 276 33.49 22.68 54.69
N ASP A 277 34.02 23.04 53.51
CA ASP A 277 35.26 23.82 53.40
C ASP A 277 35.08 25.22 53.99
N LEU A 278 33.96 25.89 53.74
CA LEU A 278 33.68 27.21 54.35
C LEU A 278 33.53 27.12 55.87
N GLN A 279 32.92 26.05 56.39
CA GLN A 279 32.82 25.83 57.84
C GLN A 279 34.18 25.58 58.48
N THR A 280 35.03 24.73 57.89
CA THR A 280 36.38 24.49 58.42
C THR A 280 37.23 25.76 58.39
N HIS A 281 37.18 26.54 57.30
CA HIS A 281 37.88 27.82 57.22
C HIS A 281 37.35 28.82 58.25
N ALA A 282 36.04 28.86 58.50
CA ALA A 282 35.47 29.74 59.53
C ALA A 282 35.92 29.33 60.94
N GLU A 283 35.98 28.03 61.24
CA GLU A 283 36.47 27.50 62.51
C GLU A 283 37.97 27.78 62.71
N GLU A 284 38.79 27.60 61.67
CA GLU A 284 40.21 27.93 61.68
C GLU A 284 40.45 29.44 61.86
N LEU A 285 39.68 30.29 61.18
CA LEU A 285 39.74 31.73 61.36
C LEU A 285 39.34 32.14 62.78
N VAL A 286 38.32 31.51 63.37
CA VAL A 286 37.92 31.78 64.76
C VAL A 286 38.99 31.32 65.74
N ALA A 287 39.64 30.17 65.51
CA ALA A 287 40.73 29.67 66.33
C ALA A 287 41.95 30.59 66.27
N THR A 288 42.38 30.98 65.07
CA THR A 288 43.50 31.91 64.89
C THR A 288 43.22 33.29 65.49
N ASN A 289 41.99 33.81 65.41
CA ASN A 289 41.61 35.07 66.03
C ASN A 289 41.64 34.99 67.57
N LYS A 290 41.23 33.85 68.15
CA LYS A 290 41.36 33.61 69.60
C LYS A 290 42.82 33.54 70.04
N ASP A 291 43.67 32.88 69.25
CA ASP A 291 45.11 32.78 69.54
C ASP A 291 45.82 34.14 69.40
N THR A 292 45.51 34.92 68.37
CA THR A 292 46.09 36.26 68.20
C THR A 292 45.61 37.23 69.27
N THR A 293 44.33 37.19 69.65
CA THR A 293 43.83 38.00 70.77
C THR A 293 44.41 37.59 72.12
N ALA A 294 44.68 36.30 72.35
CA ALA A 294 45.40 35.84 73.54
C ALA A 294 46.86 36.33 73.55
N LYS A 295 47.58 36.19 72.42
CA LYS A 295 48.95 36.69 72.26
C LYS A 295 49.04 38.20 72.46
N LEU A 296 48.10 38.97 71.93
CA LEU A 296 48.03 40.43 72.13
C LEU A 296 47.85 40.79 73.60
N ARG A 297 46.94 40.12 74.31
CA ARG A 297 46.75 40.36 75.77
C ARG A 297 47.98 40.01 76.59
N ASP A 298 48.67 38.92 76.25
CA ASP A 298 49.92 38.55 76.92
C ASP A 298 51.05 39.55 76.62
N MET A 299 51.13 40.06 75.39
CA MET A 299 52.08 41.11 75.03
C MET A 299 51.79 42.44 75.71
N GLU A 300 50.52 42.88 75.76
CA GLU A 300 50.10 44.07 76.50
C GLU A 300 50.47 43.96 77.99
N ARG A 301 50.30 42.77 78.58
CA ARG A 301 50.68 42.50 79.97
C ARG A 301 52.19 42.54 80.17
N LEU A 302 52.97 41.96 79.25
CA LEU A 302 54.43 41.95 79.31
C LEU A 302 55.02 43.35 79.11
N LEU A 303 54.46 44.16 78.20
CA LEU A 303 54.87 45.55 77.98
C LEU A 303 54.58 46.42 79.21
N ALA A 304 53.40 46.27 79.83
CA ALA A 304 53.06 47.00 81.05
C ALA A 304 54.02 46.66 82.23
N GLN A 305 54.50 45.42 82.31
CA GLN A 305 55.52 45.00 83.29
C GLN A 305 56.94 45.47 82.91
N ALA A 306 57.24 45.50 81.61
CA ALA A 306 58.55 45.90 81.10
C ALA A 306 58.78 47.42 81.22
N ASP A 307 57.75 48.23 81.01
CA ASP A 307 57.78 49.70 81.21
C ASP A 307 58.10 50.08 82.65
N GLN A 308 57.63 49.28 83.63
CA GLN A 308 57.96 49.46 85.05
C GLN A 308 59.41 49.05 85.38
N SER A 309 60.05 48.23 84.54
CA SER A 309 61.40 47.68 84.76
C SER A 309 62.50 48.29 83.89
N GLY A 310 62.15 49.19 82.97
CA GLY A 310 63.08 49.83 82.02
C GLY A 310 63.62 48.91 80.91
N LYS A 311 63.01 47.73 80.70
CA LYS A 311 63.46 46.70 79.73
C LYS A 311 62.69 46.69 78.41
N ALA A 312 61.78 47.65 78.20
CA ALA A 312 60.92 47.73 77.02
C ALA A 312 61.71 47.77 75.69
N ASP A 313 62.80 48.53 75.63
CA ASP A 313 63.65 48.63 74.42
C ASP A 313 64.29 47.30 73.99
N PHE A 314 64.65 46.44 74.96
CA PHE A 314 65.20 45.12 74.66
C PHE A 314 64.13 44.19 74.09
N LEU A 315 62.93 44.19 74.68
CA LEU A 315 61.80 43.40 74.18
C LEU A 315 61.36 43.84 72.77
N LEU A 316 61.30 45.15 72.52
CA LEU A 316 60.98 45.70 71.20
C LEU A 316 62.04 45.32 70.16
N ARG A 317 63.33 45.32 70.51
CA ARG A 317 64.39 44.85 69.60
C ARG A 317 64.28 43.37 69.29
N THR A 318 64.05 42.52 70.29
CA THR A 318 63.84 41.08 70.05
C THR A 318 62.59 40.81 69.21
N GLU A 319 61.54 41.60 69.38
CA GLU A 319 60.31 41.49 68.58
C GLU A 319 60.54 41.95 67.13
N ILE A 320 61.28 43.06 66.93
CA ILE A 320 61.67 43.50 65.60
C ILE A 320 62.48 42.43 64.88
N ASP A 321 63.40 41.76 65.58
CA ASP A 321 64.19 40.68 64.98
C ASP A 321 63.37 39.41 64.72
N GLN A 322 62.37 39.10 65.55
CA GLN A 322 61.39 38.03 65.28
C GLN A 322 60.53 38.36 64.06
N LEU A 323 59.97 39.58 63.98
CA LEU A 323 59.16 40.03 62.84
C LEU A 323 59.96 40.04 61.53
N LYS A 324 61.25 40.42 61.56
CA LYS A 324 62.13 40.30 60.38
C LYS A 324 62.29 38.84 59.95
N GLN A 325 62.48 37.92 60.89
CA GLN A 325 62.61 36.49 60.57
C GLN A 325 61.29 35.90 60.05
N GLU A 326 60.15 36.32 60.59
CA GLU A 326 58.83 35.93 60.09
C GLU A 326 58.55 36.50 58.69
N LEU A 327 58.99 37.74 58.43
CA LEU A 327 58.89 38.36 57.11
C LEU A 327 59.74 37.60 56.08
N GLU A 328 60.99 37.26 56.38
CA GLU A 328 61.85 36.46 55.49
C GLU A 328 61.25 35.07 55.22
N LYS A 329 60.67 34.43 56.24
CA LYS A 329 59.92 33.17 56.08
C LYS A 329 58.63 33.32 55.29
N ALA A 330 57.98 34.49 55.34
CA ALA A 330 56.79 34.77 54.55
C ALA A 330 57.16 35.07 53.09
N GLU A 331 58.23 35.83 52.85
CA GLU A 331 58.78 36.13 51.53
C GLU A 331 59.24 34.86 50.81
N THR A 332 59.95 33.96 51.49
CA THR A 332 60.32 32.65 50.92
C THR A 332 59.12 31.77 50.59
N ARG A 333 58.06 31.79 51.41
CA ARG A 333 56.80 31.10 51.11
C ARG A 333 56.05 31.73 49.94
N CYS A 334 56.04 33.07 49.85
CA CYS A 334 55.45 33.80 48.73
C CYS A 334 56.16 33.44 47.43
N HIS A 335 57.50 33.47 47.42
CA HIS A 335 58.30 33.10 46.26
C HIS A 335 58.06 31.65 45.84
N ALA A 336 57.99 30.70 46.79
CA ALA A 336 57.66 29.31 46.47
C ALA A 336 56.24 29.16 45.87
N ALA A 337 55.27 29.91 46.36
CA ALA A 337 53.91 29.93 45.81
C ALA A 337 53.86 30.58 44.42
N GLU A 338 54.63 31.64 44.17
CA GLU A 338 54.77 32.27 42.86
C GLU A 338 55.38 31.30 41.85
N MET A 339 56.44 30.58 42.21
CA MET A 339 57.06 29.56 41.33
C MET A 339 56.07 28.44 40.98
N LEU A 340 55.26 27.97 41.94
CA LEU A 340 54.23 26.98 41.68
C LEU A 340 53.11 27.53 40.78
N ALA A 341 52.71 28.79 40.98
CA ALA A 341 51.74 29.44 40.13
C ALA A 341 52.25 29.58 38.69
N GLU A 342 53.51 29.98 38.49
CA GLU A 342 54.15 30.03 37.18
C GLU A 342 54.18 28.65 36.52
N GLU A 343 54.59 27.60 37.24
CA GLU A 343 54.58 26.21 36.74
C GLU A 343 53.16 25.79 36.31
N GLN A 344 52.15 26.02 37.16
CA GLN A 344 50.75 25.74 36.81
C GLN A 344 50.30 26.54 35.57
N THR A 345 50.72 27.79 35.44
CA THR A 345 50.39 28.62 34.27
C THR A 345 51.00 28.06 32.99
N THR A 346 52.24 27.55 33.06
CA THR A 346 52.88 26.88 31.90
C THR A 346 52.18 25.57 31.52
N ILE A 347 51.75 24.77 32.50
CA ILE A 347 50.99 23.53 32.25
C ILE A 347 49.64 23.84 31.61
N ILE A 348 48.92 24.85 32.13
CA ILE A 348 47.65 25.29 31.54
C ILE A 348 47.86 25.76 30.10
N ALA A 349 48.94 26.49 29.81
CA ALA A 349 49.27 26.91 28.44
C ALA A 349 49.55 25.72 27.51
N ASP A 350 50.30 24.71 27.96
CA ASP A 350 50.54 23.49 27.17
C ASP A 350 49.25 22.70 26.93
N MET A 351 48.41 22.55 27.96
CA MET A 351 47.11 21.88 27.84
C MET A 351 46.16 22.63 26.88
N ASN A 352 46.14 23.96 26.94
CA ASN A 352 45.37 24.78 26.00
C ASN A 352 45.87 24.61 24.56
N ARG A 353 47.19 24.56 24.35
CA ARG A 353 47.76 24.29 23.02
C ARG A 353 47.36 22.91 22.49
N ARG A 354 47.39 21.87 23.34
CA ARG A 354 46.91 20.53 22.98
C ARG A 354 45.42 20.51 22.66
N LEU A 355 44.60 21.27 23.40
CA LEU A 355 43.18 21.43 23.12
C LEU A 355 42.97 22.11 21.75
N GLU A 356 43.70 23.18 21.44
CA GLU A 356 43.63 23.85 20.14
C GLU A 356 44.00 22.92 18.99
N ASP A 357 45.07 22.14 19.13
CA ASP A 357 45.47 21.17 18.10
C ASP A 357 44.46 20.03 17.95
N GLY A 358 43.86 19.57 19.05
CA GLY A 358 42.72 18.65 19.01
C GLY A 358 41.49 19.22 18.30
N VAL A 359 41.19 20.51 18.52
CA VAL A 359 40.09 21.21 17.83
C VAL A 359 40.36 21.33 16.33
N LYS A 360 41.59 21.66 15.92
CA LYS A 360 41.98 21.70 14.50
C LYS A 360 41.82 20.33 13.84
N ALA A 361 42.31 19.26 14.48
CA ALA A 361 42.16 17.90 13.97
C ALA A 361 40.68 17.47 13.85
N SER A 362 39.84 17.85 14.81
CA SER A 362 38.38 17.61 14.76
C SER A 362 37.71 18.36 13.60
N ALA A 363 38.11 19.60 13.35
CA ALA A 363 37.62 20.39 12.22
C ALA A 363 38.03 19.76 10.87
N GLU A 364 39.28 19.30 10.75
CA GLU A 364 39.76 18.58 9.57
C GLU A 364 39.02 17.27 9.34
N ALA A 365 38.81 16.47 10.40
CA ALA A 365 38.03 15.23 10.32
C ALA A 365 36.57 15.51 9.87
N THR A 366 35.98 16.61 10.32
CA THR A 366 34.64 17.03 9.90
C THR A 366 34.62 17.46 8.44
N ARG A 367 35.60 18.24 7.98
CA ARG A 367 35.75 18.61 6.57
C ARG A 367 35.92 17.40 5.66
N LEU A 368 36.75 16.44 6.04
CA LEU A 368 36.94 15.18 5.28
C LEU A 368 35.66 14.36 5.23
N ARG A 369 34.89 14.33 6.32
CA ARG A 369 33.58 13.65 6.37
C ARG A 369 32.58 14.29 5.41
N ASP A 370 32.57 15.62 5.30
CA ASP A 370 31.71 16.33 4.37
C ASP A 370 32.13 16.09 2.91
N GLN A 371 33.44 16.09 2.61
CA GLN A 371 33.94 15.69 1.28
C GLN A 371 33.55 14.25 0.93
N LEU A 372 33.62 13.31 1.88
CA LEU A 372 33.15 11.93 1.65
C LEU A 372 31.64 11.88 1.37
N ARG A 373 30.82 12.71 2.02
CA ARG A 373 29.38 12.81 1.71
C ARG A 373 29.13 13.36 0.32
N GLU A 374 29.89 14.38 -0.09
CA GLU A 374 29.82 14.92 -1.45
C GLU A 374 30.19 13.88 -2.51
N TYR A 375 31.27 13.12 -2.29
CA TYR A 375 31.67 12.03 -3.19
C TYR A 375 30.64 10.90 -3.22
N LYS A 376 30.02 10.55 -2.09
CA LYS A 376 28.91 9.58 -2.05
C LYS A 376 27.71 10.07 -2.86
N HIS A 377 27.32 11.34 -2.71
CA HIS A 377 26.22 11.90 -3.49
C HIS A 377 26.53 11.94 -4.99
N ALA A 378 27.78 12.27 -5.36
CA ALA A 378 28.23 12.22 -6.75
C ALA A 378 28.19 10.78 -7.32
N ALA A 379 28.64 9.79 -6.55
CA ALA A 379 28.61 8.38 -6.93
C ALA A 379 27.16 7.87 -7.13
N GLU A 380 26.24 8.19 -6.22
CA GLU A 380 24.81 7.86 -6.37
C GLU A 380 24.19 8.49 -7.61
N LYS A 381 24.55 9.76 -7.91
CA LYS A 381 24.11 10.43 -9.12
C LYS A 381 24.65 9.73 -10.37
N LEU A 382 25.91 9.31 -10.34
CA LEU A 382 26.55 8.60 -11.44
C LEU A 382 25.91 7.23 -11.67
N GLN A 383 25.63 6.47 -10.60
CA GLN A 383 24.93 5.19 -10.67
C GLN A 383 23.51 5.34 -11.24
N LYS A 384 22.79 6.42 -10.88
CA LYS A 384 21.49 6.73 -11.49
C LYS A 384 21.61 7.01 -12.99
N THR A 385 22.63 7.77 -13.41
CA THR A 385 22.86 8.03 -14.83
C THR A 385 23.30 6.77 -15.59
N GLU A 386 24.09 5.91 -14.96
CA GLU A 386 24.51 4.62 -15.52
C GLU A 386 23.30 3.69 -15.71
N HIS A 387 22.41 3.60 -14.73
CA HIS A 387 21.18 2.82 -14.87
C HIS A 387 20.27 3.35 -16.00
N VAL A 388 20.23 4.67 -16.20
CA VAL A 388 19.52 5.29 -17.32
C VAL A 388 20.21 4.97 -18.65
N LEU A 389 21.54 5.05 -18.72
CA LEU A 389 22.32 4.67 -19.89
C LEU A 389 22.13 3.18 -20.25
N GLU A 390 22.11 2.29 -19.26
CA GLU A 390 21.88 0.86 -19.47
C GLU A 390 20.47 0.61 -20.02
N LYS A 391 19.46 1.34 -19.54
CA LYS A 391 18.11 1.32 -20.12
C LYS A 391 18.10 1.79 -21.58
N TYR A 392 18.83 2.87 -21.90
CA TYR A 392 18.92 3.35 -23.28
C TYR A 392 19.69 2.38 -24.19
N LYS A 393 20.75 1.76 -23.69
CA LYS A 393 21.50 0.72 -24.38
C LYS A 393 20.61 -0.49 -24.70
N LYS A 394 19.87 -1.00 -23.71
CA LYS A 394 18.91 -2.09 -23.91
C LYS A 394 17.85 -1.73 -24.94
N LYS A 395 17.30 -0.52 -24.90
CA LYS A 395 16.35 -0.05 -25.93
C LYS A 395 16.98 0.03 -27.32
N LEU A 396 18.26 0.38 -27.44
CA LEU A 396 18.98 0.40 -28.71
C LEU A 396 19.21 -1.03 -29.24
N GLU A 397 19.54 -1.98 -28.35
CA GLU A 397 19.66 -3.40 -28.69
C GLU A 397 18.31 -3.97 -29.16
N GLU A 398 17.23 -3.75 -28.40
CA GLU A 398 15.86 -4.12 -28.77
C GLU A 398 15.44 -3.49 -30.12
N SER A 399 15.76 -2.22 -30.33
CA SER A 399 15.51 -1.52 -31.60
C SER A 399 16.35 -2.12 -32.74
N GLY A 400 17.57 -2.58 -32.46
CA GLY A 400 18.43 -3.32 -33.38
C GLY A 400 17.83 -4.67 -33.77
N ASP A 401 17.31 -5.41 -32.79
CA ASP A 401 16.64 -6.69 -33.01
C ASP A 401 15.35 -6.53 -33.81
N LEU A 402 14.53 -5.53 -33.51
CA LEU A 402 13.35 -5.20 -34.30
C LEU A 402 13.71 -4.87 -35.76
N ARG A 403 14.78 -4.11 -36.00
CA ARG A 403 15.27 -3.86 -37.37
C ARG A 403 15.70 -5.15 -38.08
N ARG A 404 16.36 -6.08 -37.38
CA ARG A 404 16.72 -7.39 -37.95
C ARG A 404 15.48 -8.23 -38.26
N GLN A 405 14.49 -8.25 -37.37
CA GLN A 405 13.21 -8.95 -37.59
C GLN A 405 12.44 -8.36 -38.78
N ILE A 406 12.38 -7.03 -38.90
CA ILE A 406 11.78 -6.35 -40.06
C ILE A 406 12.49 -6.80 -41.34
N LYS A 407 13.83 -6.77 -41.38
CA LYS A 407 14.58 -7.23 -42.56
C LYS A 407 14.29 -8.69 -42.91
N VAL A 408 14.23 -9.58 -41.91
CA VAL A 408 13.89 -11.00 -42.15
C VAL A 408 12.48 -11.15 -42.70
N LEU A 409 11.51 -10.40 -42.18
CA LEU A 409 10.13 -10.43 -42.68
C LEU A 409 10.03 -9.83 -44.10
N GLU A 410 10.79 -8.77 -44.39
CA GLU A 410 10.91 -8.20 -45.73
C GLU A 410 11.50 -9.21 -46.72
N ASP A 411 12.58 -9.90 -46.35
CA ASP A 411 13.21 -10.95 -47.15
C ASP A 411 12.24 -12.13 -47.38
N GLN A 412 11.50 -12.55 -46.34
CA GLN A 412 10.46 -13.59 -46.46
C GLN A 412 9.32 -13.15 -47.38
N ASN A 413 8.89 -11.89 -47.29
CA ASN A 413 7.83 -11.36 -48.16
C ASN A 413 8.31 -11.28 -49.61
N GLN A 414 9.55 -10.85 -49.86
CA GLN A 414 10.17 -10.92 -51.19
C GLN A 414 10.22 -12.34 -51.73
N GLN A 415 10.58 -13.33 -50.90
CA GLN A 415 10.57 -14.74 -51.30
C GLN A 415 9.16 -15.24 -51.63
N LEU A 416 8.15 -14.88 -50.83
CA LEU A 416 6.75 -15.24 -51.10
C LEU A 416 6.24 -14.60 -52.38
N VAL A 417 6.57 -13.32 -52.62
CA VAL A 417 6.24 -12.63 -53.87
C VAL A 417 6.91 -13.32 -55.05
N GLY A 418 8.20 -13.67 -54.96
CA GLY A 418 8.90 -14.40 -56.00
C GLY A 418 8.30 -15.80 -56.27
N ARG A 419 7.89 -16.51 -55.21
CA ARG A 419 7.20 -17.80 -55.34
C ARG A 419 5.82 -17.65 -55.99
N ASN A 420 5.05 -16.63 -55.61
CA ASN A 420 3.77 -16.32 -56.24
C ASN A 420 3.95 -15.98 -57.72
N GLN A 421 4.94 -15.17 -58.08
CA GLN A 421 5.25 -14.87 -59.48
C GLN A 421 5.58 -16.14 -60.26
N SER A 422 6.41 -17.03 -59.70
CA SER A 422 6.71 -18.33 -60.33
C SER A 422 5.45 -19.19 -60.50
N ILE A 423 4.58 -19.26 -59.49
CA ILE A 423 3.31 -19.99 -59.58
C ILE A 423 2.39 -19.36 -60.63
N GLU A 424 2.31 -18.03 -60.71
CA GLU A 424 1.54 -17.32 -61.73
C GLU A 424 2.07 -17.59 -63.14
N GLU A 425 3.39 -17.69 -63.31
CA GLU A 425 4.03 -18.08 -64.57
C GLU A 425 3.72 -19.53 -64.95
N GLU A 426 3.81 -20.46 -63.99
CA GLU A 426 3.40 -21.85 -64.22
C GLU A 426 1.90 -21.96 -64.53
N TYR A 427 1.06 -21.22 -63.82
CA TYR A 427 -0.37 -21.15 -64.11
C TYR A 427 -0.63 -20.57 -65.50
N ARG A 428 0.13 -19.55 -65.91
CA ARG A 428 0.04 -18.97 -67.25
C ARG A 428 0.42 -20.00 -68.32
N LYS A 429 1.45 -20.82 -68.10
CA LYS A 429 1.82 -21.94 -68.99
C LYS A 429 0.70 -22.98 -69.05
N VAL A 430 0.17 -23.42 -67.90
CA VAL A 430 -0.94 -24.38 -67.85
C VAL A 430 -2.19 -23.83 -68.53
N SER A 431 -2.47 -22.53 -68.34
CA SER A 431 -3.61 -21.87 -68.96
C SER A 431 -3.49 -21.83 -70.49
N GLN A 432 -2.28 -21.81 -71.07
CA GLN A 432 -2.09 -21.91 -72.53
C GLN A 432 -2.50 -23.27 -73.08
N PHE A 433 -2.48 -24.34 -72.28
CA PHE A 433 -2.94 -25.67 -72.68
C PHE A 433 -4.45 -25.85 -72.58
N LYS A 434 -5.17 -24.93 -71.94
CA LYS A 434 -6.63 -25.03 -71.76
C LYS A 434 -7.44 -25.01 -73.06
N PRO A 435 -7.16 -24.14 -74.05
CA PRO A 435 -7.81 -24.20 -75.37
C PRO A 435 -7.59 -25.54 -76.07
N LEU A 436 -6.39 -26.13 -75.94
CA LEU A 436 -6.09 -27.44 -76.53
C LEU A 436 -6.86 -28.57 -75.83
N MET A 437 -7.01 -28.50 -74.51
CA MET A 437 -7.87 -29.45 -73.77
C MET A 437 -9.34 -29.31 -74.18
N ASP A 438 -9.82 -28.09 -74.42
CA ASP A 438 -11.21 -27.86 -74.82
C ASP A 438 -11.46 -28.32 -76.27
N THR A 439 -10.49 -28.18 -77.19
CA THR A 439 -10.60 -28.78 -78.53
C THR A 439 -10.59 -30.31 -78.48
N TYR A 440 -9.77 -30.94 -77.62
CA TYR A 440 -9.83 -32.39 -77.43
C TYR A 440 -11.15 -32.87 -76.84
N LYS A 441 -11.77 -32.11 -75.93
CA LYS A 441 -13.11 -32.42 -75.42
C LYS A 441 -14.17 -32.32 -76.50
N GLU A 442 -14.13 -31.29 -77.35
CA GLU A 442 -15.04 -31.16 -78.48
C GLU A 442 -14.88 -32.32 -79.47
N GLN A 443 -13.64 -32.74 -79.75
CA GLN A 443 -13.37 -33.91 -80.57
C GLN A 443 -13.91 -35.20 -79.94
N LEU A 444 -13.73 -35.38 -78.63
CA LEU A 444 -14.30 -36.52 -77.90
C LEU A 444 -15.83 -36.53 -78.00
N ALA A 445 -16.48 -35.39 -77.73
CA ALA A 445 -17.93 -35.27 -77.81
C ALA A 445 -18.46 -35.54 -79.24
N ALA A 446 -17.73 -35.09 -80.27
CA ALA A 446 -18.06 -35.37 -81.67
C ALA A 446 -17.92 -36.87 -82.00
N LEU A 447 -16.87 -37.53 -81.51
CA LEU A 447 -16.66 -38.96 -81.69
C LEU A 447 -17.71 -39.79 -80.93
N GLU A 448 -18.05 -39.41 -79.71
CA GLU A 448 -19.12 -40.02 -78.92
C GLU A 448 -20.48 -39.89 -79.61
N SER A 449 -20.81 -38.69 -80.11
CA SER A 449 -22.03 -38.46 -80.89
C SER A 449 -22.08 -39.32 -82.15
N LYS A 450 -20.95 -39.42 -82.88
CA LYS A 450 -20.85 -40.30 -84.06
C LYS A 450 -20.98 -41.78 -83.69
N ASN A 451 -20.40 -42.21 -82.57
CA ASN A 451 -20.51 -43.58 -82.10
C ASN A 451 -21.95 -43.91 -81.70
N ASN A 452 -22.64 -42.98 -81.02
CA ASN A 452 -24.06 -43.12 -80.70
C ASN A 452 -24.92 -43.22 -81.97
N LEU A 453 -24.63 -42.41 -82.99
CA LEU A 453 -25.33 -42.48 -84.27
C LEU A 453 -25.08 -43.82 -84.99
N LEU A 454 -23.83 -44.29 -85.04
CA LEU A 454 -23.49 -45.60 -85.61
C LEU A 454 -24.15 -46.74 -84.84
N THR A 455 -24.25 -46.63 -83.52
CA THR A 455 -24.93 -47.61 -82.67
C THR A 455 -26.43 -47.63 -82.99
N LEU A 456 -27.08 -46.48 -83.16
CA LEU A 456 -28.48 -46.40 -83.59
C LEU A 456 -28.68 -47.04 -84.97
N GLN A 457 -27.83 -46.70 -85.94
CA GLN A 457 -27.87 -47.32 -87.28
C GLN A 457 -27.66 -48.83 -87.22
N HIS A 458 -26.75 -49.31 -86.37
CA HIS A 458 -26.55 -50.73 -86.15
C HIS A 458 -27.82 -51.40 -85.60
N THR A 459 -28.48 -50.80 -84.61
CA THR A 459 -29.73 -51.35 -84.07
C THR A 459 -30.87 -51.35 -85.09
N GLU A 460 -30.92 -50.36 -85.98
CA GLU A 460 -31.88 -50.27 -87.08
C GLU A 460 -31.65 -51.41 -88.09
N TYR A 461 -30.42 -51.57 -88.58
CA TYR A 461 -30.07 -52.67 -89.48
C TYR A 461 -30.24 -54.05 -88.84
N GLU A 462 -29.95 -54.20 -87.53
CA GLU A 462 -30.25 -55.43 -86.81
C GLU A 462 -31.74 -55.73 -86.77
N HIS A 463 -32.59 -54.71 -86.62
CA HIS A 463 -34.03 -54.86 -86.68
C HIS A 463 -34.50 -55.24 -88.09
N GLU A 464 -34.00 -54.57 -89.13
CA GLU A 464 -34.29 -54.92 -90.53
C GLU A 464 -33.86 -56.34 -90.89
N MET A 465 -32.65 -56.74 -90.50
CA MET A 465 -32.16 -58.11 -90.68
C MET A 465 -33.03 -59.13 -89.95
N ARG A 466 -33.52 -58.81 -88.74
CA ARG A 466 -34.45 -59.65 -87.99
C ARG A 466 -35.79 -59.76 -88.72
N GLN A 467 -36.35 -58.64 -89.18
CA GLN A 467 -37.59 -58.65 -89.96
C GLN A 467 -37.47 -59.46 -91.26
N LEU A 468 -36.36 -59.34 -91.98
CA LEU A 468 -36.12 -60.11 -93.21
C LEU A 468 -35.95 -61.60 -92.92
N LYS A 469 -35.25 -61.96 -91.82
CA LYS A 469 -35.17 -63.34 -91.36
C LYS A 469 -36.54 -63.91 -91.01
N ASP A 470 -37.37 -63.17 -90.27
CA ASP A 470 -38.72 -63.62 -89.91
C ASP A 470 -39.58 -63.84 -91.17
N LYS A 471 -39.53 -62.92 -92.15
CA LYS A 471 -40.20 -63.08 -93.44
C LYS A 471 -39.70 -64.32 -94.21
N LEU A 472 -38.39 -64.57 -94.21
CA LEU A 472 -37.82 -65.76 -94.84
C LEU A 472 -38.33 -67.03 -94.16
N THR A 473 -38.34 -67.09 -92.82
CA THR A 473 -38.86 -68.25 -92.08
C THR A 473 -40.34 -68.50 -92.33
N LEU A 474 -41.14 -67.43 -92.48
CA LEU A 474 -42.55 -67.56 -92.83
C LEU A 474 -42.72 -68.12 -94.25
N ALA A 475 -41.99 -67.57 -95.23
CA ALA A 475 -42.04 -68.06 -96.62
C ALA A 475 -41.53 -69.51 -96.73
N GLU A 476 -40.50 -69.88 -95.96
CA GLU A 476 -40.01 -71.26 -95.86
C GLU A 476 -41.07 -72.18 -95.26
N SER A 477 -41.79 -71.74 -94.22
CA SER A 477 -42.91 -72.48 -93.64
C SER A 477 -44.08 -72.62 -94.61
N GLU A 478 -44.44 -71.57 -95.35
CA GLU A 478 -45.48 -71.62 -96.39
C GLU A 478 -45.08 -72.56 -97.53
N ARG A 479 -43.81 -72.52 -97.96
CA ARG A 479 -43.26 -73.46 -98.95
C ARG A 479 -43.32 -74.89 -98.43
N GLN A 480 -43.00 -75.12 -97.15
CA GLN A 480 -43.06 -76.42 -96.52
C GLN A 480 -44.51 -76.93 -96.43
N GLN A 481 -45.46 -76.09 -96.04
CA GLN A 481 -46.90 -76.43 -96.03
C GLN A 481 -47.43 -76.72 -97.45
N GLY A 482 -47.01 -75.93 -98.45
CA GLY A 482 -47.34 -76.19 -99.85
C GLY A 482 -46.76 -77.52 -100.34
N GLN A 483 -45.54 -77.86 -99.92
CA GLN A 483 -44.91 -79.15 -100.21
C GLN A 483 -45.66 -80.32 -99.53
N GLU A 484 -46.10 -80.15 -98.29
CA GLU A 484 -46.94 -81.13 -97.59
C GLU A 484 -48.31 -81.31 -98.25
N GLN A 485 -48.96 -80.22 -98.67
CA GLN A 485 -50.22 -80.27 -99.41
C GLN A 485 -50.07 -80.96 -100.76
N LEU A 486 -48.99 -80.69 -101.49
CA LEU A 486 -48.66 -81.40 -102.73
C LEU A 486 -48.47 -82.88 -102.47
N SER A 487 -47.73 -83.27 -101.42
CA SER A 487 -47.55 -84.67 -101.02
C SER A 487 -48.89 -85.36 -100.74
N ILE A 488 -49.82 -84.70 -100.05
CA ILE A 488 -51.16 -85.25 -99.77
C ILE A 488 -51.98 -85.39 -101.06
N LEU A 489 -51.88 -84.43 -101.99
CA LEU A 489 -52.56 -84.52 -103.29
C LEU A 489 -51.97 -85.63 -104.17
N GLU A 490 -50.65 -85.82 -104.13
CA GLU A 490 -49.96 -86.95 -104.77
C GLU A 490 -50.40 -88.28 -104.15
N ASP A 491 -50.51 -88.37 -102.82
CA ASP A 491 -51.02 -89.57 -102.14
C ASP A 491 -52.50 -89.83 -102.44
N ASN A 492 -53.35 -88.78 -102.55
CA ASN A 492 -54.75 -88.92 -102.97
C ASN A 492 -54.89 -89.33 -104.45
N LEU A 493 -54.01 -88.86 -105.34
CA LEU A 493 -53.91 -89.36 -106.72
C LEU A 493 -53.52 -90.84 -106.72
N ARG A 494 -52.57 -91.21 -105.86
CA ARG A 494 -52.15 -92.60 -105.64
C ARG A 494 -53.27 -93.48 -105.07
N GLU A 495 -54.20 -92.92 -104.29
CA GLU A 495 -55.40 -93.60 -103.79
C GLU A 495 -56.54 -93.70 -104.84
N LEU A 496 -56.66 -92.75 -105.77
CA LEU A 496 -57.59 -92.82 -106.92
C LEU A 496 -57.10 -93.75 -108.06
N GLU A 497 -55.80 -94.08 -108.08
CA GLU A 497 -55.20 -95.01 -109.05
C GLU A 497 -55.32 -96.50 -108.66
N LEU A 498 -55.98 -96.85 -107.54
CA LEU A 498 -56.16 -98.23 -107.03
C LEU A 498 -57.37 -99.00 -107.63
N ASN A 499 -57.72 -98.77 -108.91
CA ASN A 499 -58.56 -99.66 -109.74
C ASN A 499 -57.97 -99.79 -111.17
N GLY A 500 -56.81 -100.42 -111.26
CA GLY A 500 -56.14 -100.74 -112.53
C GLY A 500 -54.63 -100.89 -112.37
N GLY A 501 -54.15 -102.07 -112.00
CA GLY A 501 -52.74 -102.46 -112.25
C GLY A 501 -52.57 -103.02 -113.66
N PRO A 502 -51.34 -103.37 -114.12
CA PRO A 502 -50.04 -103.25 -113.47
C PRO A 502 -48.94 -102.62 -114.39
N THR A 503 -47.68 -102.71 -113.94
CA THR A 503 -46.41 -102.83 -114.69
C THR A 503 -45.44 -101.65 -114.81
N LEU A 504 -44.23 -101.92 -114.25
CA LEU A 504 -42.88 -101.80 -114.82
C LEU A 504 -42.40 -100.42 -115.33
N GLU A 505 -41.33 -99.89 -114.70
CA GLU A 505 -40.00 -99.76 -115.33
C GLU A 505 -38.96 -99.08 -114.41
N SER A 506 -37.81 -99.74 -114.31
CA SER A 506 -36.46 -99.18 -114.10
C SER A 506 -35.92 -98.82 -115.52
N PRO A 507 -34.87 -97.99 -115.80
CA PRO A 507 -33.72 -97.60 -114.96
C PRO A 507 -33.09 -96.19 -115.24
N THR A 508 -31.89 -95.94 -114.67
CA THR A 508 -30.79 -95.05 -115.13
C THR A 508 -30.81 -93.51 -114.92
N THR A 509 -29.83 -93.07 -114.09
CA THR A 509 -28.96 -91.85 -114.19
C THR A 509 -28.55 -91.46 -115.62
N PRO A 510 -27.82 -90.34 -115.90
CA PRO A 510 -27.62 -89.01 -115.27
C PRO A 510 -27.75 -87.85 -116.33
N LEU A 511 -27.44 -86.58 -115.99
CA LEU A 511 -26.68 -85.58 -116.82
C LEU A 511 -26.87 -84.09 -116.41
N LYS A 512 -25.73 -83.37 -116.40
CA LYS A 512 -25.40 -81.98 -116.85
C LYS A 512 -26.56 -80.98 -117.07
N GLY A 513 -26.47 -79.68 -116.75
CA GLY A 513 -25.33 -78.79 -116.57
C GLY A 513 -25.41 -77.62 -117.57
N ASN A 514 -25.48 -76.38 -117.07
CA ASN A 514 -25.19 -75.12 -117.80
C ASN A 514 -24.35 -74.26 -116.84
N SER A 515 -23.05 -74.10 -117.06
CA SER A 515 -22.34 -73.26 -118.05
C SER A 515 -22.01 -71.87 -117.51
N LEU A 516 -20.71 -71.66 -117.51
CA LEU A 516 -19.88 -70.53 -117.11
C LEU A 516 -19.77 -69.52 -118.27
N ASP A 517 -19.55 -68.23 -117.98
CA ASP A 517 -18.90 -67.20 -118.82
C ASP A 517 -18.64 -65.99 -117.87
N ASN A 518 -17.45 -65.50 -117.48
CA ASN A 518 -16.07 -65.41 -117.96
C ASN A 518 -15.76 -64.15 -118.82
N ALA A 519 -15.11 -63.14 -118.21
CA ALA A 519 -14.16 -62.14 -118.76
C ALA A 519 -13.69 -61.22 -117.59
N LEU A 520 -12.54 -61.41 -116.94
CA LEU A 520 -11.14 -61.12 -117.33
C LEU A 520 -10.89 -59.68 -117.84
N ALA A 521 -10.29 -58.84 -116.99
CA ALA A 521 -9.20 -57.94 -117.36
C ALA A 521 -8.42 -57.45 -116.13
N ASP A 522 -7.11 -57.49 -116.29
CA ASP A 522 -6.00 -57.22 -115.38
C ASP A 522 -5.98 -55.78 -114.84
N GLY A 523 -5.46 -55.60 -113.60
CA GLY A 523 -5.39 -54.29 -112.96
C GLY A 523 -4.74 -54.26 -111.56
N THR A 524 -3.52 -54.80 -111.47
CA THR A 524 -2.41 -54.29 -110.63
C THR A 524 -2.57 -54.22 -109.10
N VAL A 525 -2.09 -55.28 -108.42
CA VAL A 525 -0.88 -55.37 -107.54
C VAL A 525 -0.36 -54.15 -106.74
N VAL A 526 -1.04 -53.00 -106.68
CA VAL A 526 -0.55 -51.80 -105.97
C VAL A 526 -1.32 -51.54 -104.66
N GLU A 527 -2.49 -52.14 -104.46
CA GLU A 527 -3.35 -51.75 -103.33
C GLU A 527 -3.20 -52.62 -102.05
N LEU A 528 -2.56 -53.79 -102.16
CA LEU A 528 -2.28 -54.66 -101.00
C LEU A 528 -0.86 -54.51 -100.44
N LYS A 529 0.10 -53.98 -101.21
CA LYS A 529 1.41 -53.56 -100.68
C LYS A 529 1.38 -52.17 -100.03
N ALA A 530 0.42 -51.32 -100.38
CA ALA A 530 0.22 -50.02 -99.72
C ALA A 530 -0.39 -50.16 -98.31
N LYS A 531 -1.10 -51.27 -98.02
CA LYS A 531 -1.78 -51.46 -96.73
C LYS A 531 -0.93 -52.17 -95.68
N VAL A 532 0.05 -52.98 -96.10
CA VAL A 532 1.05 -53.56 -95.18
C VAL A 532 2.16 -52.55 -94.85
N ALA A 533 2.62 -51.74 -95.82
CA ALA A 533 3.57 -50.64 -95.53
C ALA A 533 2.94 -49.52 -94.68
N ARG A 534 1.61 -49.34 -94.77
CA ARG A 534 0.88 -48.38 -93.94
C ARG A 534 0.63 -48.90 -92.52
N LEU A 535 0.44 -50.20 -92.32
CA LEU A 535 0.31 -50.80 -90.99
C LEU A 535 1.67 -51.06 -90.30
N GLU A 536 2.74 -51.34 -91.04
CA GLU A 536 4.12 -51.38 -90.50
C GLU A 536 4.68 -49.98 -90.24
N GLY A 537 4.24 -48.96 -91.00
CA GLY A 537 4.47 -47.54 -90.70
C GLY A 537 3.67 -47.04 -89.49
N GLU A 538 2.44 -47.50 -89.30
CA GLU A 538 1.58 -47.16 -88.16
C GLU A 538 2.02 -47.88 -86.87
N LEU A 539 2.59 -49.10 -86.92
CA LEU A 539 3.19 -49.75 -85.73
C LEU A 539 4.60 -49.26 -85.39
N PHE A 540 5.39 -48.78 -86.37
CA PHE A 540 6.68 -48.13 -86.11
C PHE A 540 6.50 -46.71 -85.56
N THR A 541 5.46 -45.98 -86.01
CA THR A 541 5.12 -44.66 -85.48
C THR A 541 4.39 -44.74 -84.14
N ALA A 542 3.53 -45.74 -83.90
CA ALA A 542 2.92 -45.92 -82.58
C ALA A 542 3.91 -46.36 -81.49
N ARG A 543 5.02 -47.04 -81.84
CA ARG A 543 6.07 -47.44 -80.87
C ARG A 543 7.19 -46.42 -80.69
N LYS A 544 7.25 -45.36 -81.52
CA LYS A 544 8.13 -44.18 -81.35
C LYS A 544 7.40 -42.91 -80.93
N ALA A 545 6.07 -42.82 -81.11
CA ALA A 545 5.23 -41.69 -80.68
C ALA A 545 4.72 -41.82 -79.24
N GLN A 546 5.02 -42.93 -78.57
CA GLN A 546 5.10 -43.00 -77.12
C GLN A 546 6.54 -43.34 -76.75
N PRO A 547 7.44 -42.34 -76.60
CA PRO A 547 8.28 -42.42 -75.41
C PRO A 547 7.32 -42.40 -74.23
N ASP A 548 7.57 -43.25 -73.24
CA ASP A 548 6.87 -43.38 -71.97
C ASP A 548 6.82 -42.05 -71.17
N THR A 549 6.50 -40.88 -71.71
CA THR A 549 6.58 -39.59 -71.00
C THR A 549 5.57 -39.51 -69.87
N GLY A 550 4.39 -40.14 -69.97
CA GLY A 550 3.45 -40.20 -68.86
C GLY A 550 3.86 -41.20 -67.75
N LEU A 551 4.58 -42.27 -68.10
CA LEU A 551 5.08 -43.25 -67.13
C LEU A 551 6.40 -42.77 -66.52
N ALA A 552 7.28 -42.16 -67.31
CA ALA A 552 8.51 -41.52 -66.91
C ALA A 552 8.25 -40.26 -66.09
N ASP A 553 7.26 -39.41 -66.41
CA ASP A 553 6.92 -38.26 -65.56
C ASP A 553 6.26 -38.71 -64.25
N LYS A 554 5.47 -39.80 -64.26
CA LYS A 554 4.95 -40.40 -63.03
C LYS A 554 6.04 -41.10 -62.23
N VAL A 555 6.97 -41.80 -62.88
CA VAL A 555 8.12 -42.45 -62.24
C VAL A 555 9.06 -41.39 -61.71
N LEU A 556 9.28 -40.28 -62.40
CA LEU A 556 10.13 -39.16 -61.99
C LEU A 556 9.46 -38.32 -60.90
N LEU A 557 8.13 -38.18 -60.91
CA LEU A 557 7.39 -37.60 -59.79
C LEU A 557 7.41 -38.55 -58.58
N LEU A 558 7.27 -39.86 -58.78
CA LEU A 558 7.37 -40.85 -57.71
C LEU A 558 8.81 -40.97 -57.20
N GLU A 559 9.82 -40.80 -58.04
CA GLU A 559 11.24 -40.73 -57.67
C GLU A 559 11.53 -39.44 -56.91
N ASN A 560 11.01 -38.30 -57.35
CA ASN A 560 11.13 -37.04 -56.62
C ASN A 560 10.42 -37.09 -55.26
N LEU A 561 9.20 -37.65 -55.20
CA LEU A 561 8.49 -37.82 -53.93
C LEU A 561 9.17 -38.86 -53.03
N LEU A 562 9.78 -39.90 -53.60
CA LEU A 562 10.56 -40.89 -52.87
C LEU A 562 11.88 -40.28 -52.37
N ASP A 563 12.52 -39.43 -53.14
CA ASP A 563 13.75 -38.74 -52.78
C ASP A 563 13.50 -37.62 -51.77
N ASP A 564 12.39 -36.89 -51.88
CA ASP A 564 11.92 -35.95 -50.85
C ASP A 564 11.57 -36.68 -49.55
N ALA A 565 10.91 -37.85 -49.64
CA ALA A 565 10.63 -38.70 -48.48
C ALA A 565 11.91 -39.27 -47.87
N LYS A 566 12.90 -39.68 -48.68
CA LYS A 566 14.22 -40.13 -48.21
C LYS A 566 15.04 -39.00 -47.62
N GLN A 567 15.01 -37.80 -48.19
CA GLN A 567 15.69 -36.62 -47.62
C GLN A 567 15.02 -36.17 -46.32
N SER A 568 13.70 -36.17 -46.26
CA SER A 568 12.95 -35.90 -45.03
C SER A 568 13.27 -36.94 -43.95
N LYS A 569 13.30 -38.23 -44.31
CA LYS A 569 13.69 -39.31 -43.41
C LYS A 569 15.14 -39.18 -42.95
N ALA A 570 16.09 -38.92 -43.84
CA ALA A 570 17.51 -38.75 -43.50
C ALA A 570 17.72 -37.55 -42.56
N LYS A 571 16.98 -36.46 -42.77
CA LYS A 571 17.00 -35.29 -41.88
C LYS A 571 16.43 -35.61 -40.50
N LEU A 572 15.31 -36.34 -40.44
CA LEU A 572 14.74 -36.80 -39.17
C LEU A 572 15.66 -37.81 -38.45
N GLU A 573 16.33 -38.70 -39.17
CA GLU A 573 17.32 -39.62 -38.62
C GLU A 573 18.55 -38.84 -38.09
N GLN A 574 19.01 -37.82 -38.81
CA GLN A 574 20.09 -36.94 -38.36
C GLN A 574 19.69 -36.13 -37.12
N ASP A 575 18.51 -35.53 -37.10
CA ASP A 575 17.98 -34.77 -35.96
C ASP A 575 17.75 -35.69 -34.75
N TYR A 576 17.30 -36.93 -34.99
CA TYR A 576 17.16 -37.95 -33.94
C TYR A 576 18.51 -38.38 -33.37
N VAL A 577 19.51 -38.66 -34.22
CA VAL A 577 20.87 -39.00 -33.77
C VAL A 577 21.50 -37.84 -33.02
N HIS A 578 21.35 -36.60 -33.49
CA HIS A 578 21.85 -35.41 -32.81
C HIS A 578 21.16 -35.21 -31.46
N SER A 579 19.84 -35.35 -31.40
CA SER A 579 19.11 -35.28 -30.12
C SER A 579 19.49 -36.43 -29.18
N HIS A 580 19.77 -37.62 -29.70
CA HIS A 580 20.20 -38.76 -28.90
C HIS A 580 21.63 -38.58 -28.38
N GLN A 581 22.55 -38.08 -29.19
CA GLN A 581 23.90 -37.70 -28.77
C GLN A 581 23.86 -36.61 -27.68
N ARG A 582 23.00 -35.60 -27.85
CA ARG A 582 22.78 -34.56 -26.83
C ARG A 582 22.25 -35.15 -25.52
N ASN A 583 21.34 -36.11 -25.59
CA ASN A 583 20.84 -36.80 -24.39
C ASN A 583 21.92 -37.65 -23.73
N LEU A 584 22.75 -38.37 -24.49
CA LEU A 584 23.90 -39.12 -23.95
C LEU A 584 24.96 -38.21 -23.32
N GLU A 585 25.22 -37.05 -23.93
CA GLU A 585 26.08 -36.02 -23.34
C GLU A 585 25.50 -35.50 -22.02
N LEU A 586 24.20 -35.19 -21.99
CA LEU A 586 23.52 -34.74 -20.77
C LEU A 586 23.52 -35.83 -19.69
N GLU A 587 23.28 -37.09 -20.02
CA GLU A 587 23.36 -38.22 -19.10
C GLU A 587 24.78 -38.43 -18.56
N SER A 588 25.80 -38.29 -19.41
CA SER A 588 27.21 -38.32 -19.01
C SER A 588 27.56 -37.15 -18.09
N THR A 589 27.07 -35.95 -18.39
CA THR A 589 27.28 -34.74 -17.56
C THR A 589 26.58 -34.89 -16.21
N ILE A 590 25.37 -35.47 -16.17
CA ILE A 590 24.66 -35.79 -14.94
C ILE A 590 25.41 -36.86 -14.14
N ALA A 591 25.97 -37.88 -14.79
CA ALA A 591 26.78 -38.90 -14.12
C ALA A 591 28.09 -38.32 -13.55
N GLN A 592 28.74 -37.39 -14.26
CA GLN A 592 29.90 -36.66 -13.77
C GLN A 592 29.54 -35.77 -12.57
N LEU A 593 28.47 -34.97 -12.67
CA LEU A 593 27.99 -34.16 -11.54
C LEU A 593 27.58 -35.01 -10.33
N ARG A 594 27.06 -36.22 -10.55
CA ARG A 594 26.72 -37.15 -9.48
C ARG A 594 27.98 -37.78 -8.85
N ASN A 595 29.01 -38.05 -9.64
CA ASN A 595 30.31 -38.51 -9.15
C ASN A 595 31.07 -37.40 -8.42
N ASP A 596 31.04 -36.17 -8.93
CA ASP A 596 31.62 -34.98 -8.29
C ASP A 596 30.90 -34.64 -6.97
N ALA A 597 29.58 -34.83 -6.92
CA ALA A 597 28.82 -34.73 -5.68
C ALA A 597 29.17 -35.85 -4.66
N SER A 598 29.62 -37.01 -5.12
CA SER A 598 30.06 -38.12 -4.25
C SER A 598 31.50 -37.97 -3.76
N SER A 599 32.38 -37.33 -4.54
CA SER A 599 33.79 -37.08 -4.19
C SER A 599 33.98 -35.83 -3.31
N ALA A 600 33.01 -34.92 -3.27
CA ALA A 600 33.04 -33.71 -2.45
C ALA A 600 32.61 -33.89 -0.98
N SER A 601 32.39 -35.13 -0.51
CA SER A 601 31.88 -35.44 0.83
C SER A 601 32.91 -35.33 1.98
N THR A 602 34.10 -34.75 1.74
CA THR A 602 35.19 -34.67 2.74
C THR A 602 35.82 -33.28 2.91
N SER A 603 35.09 -32.19 2.66
CA SER A 603 35.61 -30.83 2.92
C SER A 603 34.52 -29.87 3.41
N ASP A 604 34.90 -29.00 4.36
CA ASP A 604 34.11 -28.01 5.12
C ASP A 604 33.32 -26.98 4.26
N ASP A 605 33.54 -26.95 2.94
CA ASP A 605 32.78 -26.14 1.97
C ASP A 605 31.37 -26.70 1.66
N GLY A 606 31.12 -27.98 1.96
CA GLY A 606 29.82 -28.63 1.72
C GLY A 606 28.68 -28.03 2.55
N ASP A 607 28.95 -27.66 3.80
CA ASP A 607 27.94 -27.14 4.72
C ASP A 607 27.48 -25.72 4.36
N HIS A 608 28.37 -24.90 3.80
CA HIS A 608 28.02 -23.57 3.31
C HIS A 608 27.11 -23.65 2.08
N LEU A 609 27.43 -24.53 1.13
CA LEU A 609 26.65 -24.74 -0.08
C LEU A 609 25.29 -25.41 0.19
N VAL A 610 25.20 -26.27 1.21
CA VAL A 610 23.93 -26.86 1.65
C VAL A 610 23.02 -25.80 2.30
N LYS A 611 23.57 -24.92 3.15
CA LYS A 611 22.80 -23.80 3.74
C LYS A 611 22.35 -22.80 2.68
N GLU A 612 23.19 -22.51 1.71
CA GLU A 612 22.85 -21.62 0.58
C GLU A 612 21.78 -22.25 -0.33
N ASN A 613 21.89 -23.55 -0.63
CA ASN A 613 20.84 -24.30 -1.33
C ASN A 613 19.52 -24.32 -0.56
N GLN A 614 19.57 -24.47 0.77
CA GLN A 614 18.37 -24.46 1.60
C GLN A 614 17.68 -23.09 1.60
N LYS A 615 18.46 -22.01 1.61
CA LYS A 615 17.97 -20.62 1.51
C LYS A 615 17.38 -20.32 0.12
N LEU A 616 18.03 -20.79 -0.94
CA LEU A 616 17.52 -20.67 -2.31
C LEU A 616 16.23 -21.47 -2.51
N ARG A 617 16.11 -22.67 -1.91
CA ARG A 617 14.87 -23.45 -1.92
C ARG A 617 13.73 -22.75 -1.20
N GLN A 618 13.98 -22.11 -0.06
CA GLN A 618 12.97 -21.30 0.64
C GLN A 618 12.53 -20.09 -0.20
N GLN A 619 13.46 -19.41 -0.88
CA GLN A 619 13.12 -18.30 -1.78
C GLN A 619 12.33 -18.76 -3.01
N LEU A 620 12.67 -19.92 -3.58
CA LEU A 620 11.90 -20.51 -4.68
C LEU A 620 10.48 -20.88 -4.24
N GLN A 621 10.32 -21.48 -3.06
CA GLN A 621 9.01 -21.82 -2.51
C GLN A 621 8.15 -20.57 -2.25
N GLN A 622 8.74 -19.49 -1.74
CA GLN A 622 8.03 -18.21 -1.57
C GLN A 622 7.62 -17.57 -2.90
N ARG A 623 8.50 -17.61 -3.92
CA ARG A 623 8.17 -17.13 -5.27
C ARG A 623 7.11 -17.98 -5.94
N GLU A 624 7.11 -19.29 -5.71
CA GLU A 624 6.13 -20.21 -6.28
C GLU A 624 4.74 -19.98 -5.68
N ILE A 625 4.64 -19.75 -4.36
CA ILE A 625 3.39 -19.32 -3.71
C ILE A 625 2.92 -17.97 -4.27
N HIS A 626 3.83 -17.03 -4.52
CA HIS A 626 3.47 -15.72 -5.10
C HIS A 626 2.95 -15.86 -6.54
N VAL A 627 3.60 -16.69 -7.37
CA VAL A 627 3.14 -17.00 -8.73
C VAL A 627 1.80 -17.72 -8.71
N GLN A 628 1.55 -18.63 -7.76
CA GLN A 628 0.25 -19.28 -7.60
C GLN A 628 -0.85 -18.27 -7.21
N ARG A 629 -0.57 -17.32 -6.31
CA ARG A 629 -1.52 -16.24 -5.96
C ARG A 629 -1.83 -15.33 -7.16
N LEU A 630 -0.82 -14.95 -7.93
CA LEU A 630 -1.00 -14.15 -9.15
C LEU A 630 -1.79 -14.90 -10.22
N LYS A 631 -1.54 -16.21 -10.38
CA LYS A 631 -2.32 -17.06 -11.29
C LYS A 631 -3.79 -17.15 -10.84
N ALA A 632 -4.05 -17.35 -9.55
CA ALA A 632 -5.42 -17.39 -9.02
C ALA A 632 -6.16 -16.05 -9.22
N ALA A 633 -5.49 -14.92 -8.99
CA ALA A 633 -6.04 -13.60 -9.23
C ALA A 633 -6.33 -13.36 -10.73
N LEU A 634 -5.47 -13.84 -11.63
CA LEU A 634 -5.69 -13.76 -13.07
C LEU A 634 -6.86 -14.64 -13.51
N THR A 635 -7.00 -15.85 -12.97
CA THR A 635 -8.13 -16.74 -13.25
C THR A 635 -9.44 -16.13 -12.79
N GLN A 636 -9.50 -15.56 -11.58
CA GLN A 636 -10.67 -14.82 -11.11
C GLN A 636 -10.99 -13.62 -12.01
N HIS A 637 -9.98 -12.90 -12.50
CA HIS A 637 -10.19 -11.79 -13.42
C HIS A 637 -10.72 -12.23 -14.79
N VAL A 638 -10.27 -13.39 -15.29
CA VAL A 638 -10.76 -14.00 -16.53
C VAL A 638 -12.20 -14.47 -16.35
N GLU A 639 -12.52 -15.15 -15.25
CA GLU A 639 -13.88 -15.59 -14.90
C GLU A 639 -14.82 -14.39 -14.75
N TYR A 640 -14.38 -13.31 -14.10
CA TYR A 640 -15.14 -12.06 -14.01
C TYR A 640 -15.39 -11.42 -15.38
N LYS A 641 -14.39 -11.44 -16.28
CA LYS A 641 -14.56 -10.98 -17.67
C LYS A 641 -15.51 -11.89 -18.47
N GLN A 642 -15.47 -13.19 -18.23
CA GLN A 642 -16.35 -14.17 -18.88
C GLN A 642 -17.80 -14.02 -18.40
N GLN A 643 -18.00 -13.75 -17.10
CA GLN A 643 -19.32 -13.41 -16.54
C GLN A 643 -19.84 -12.08 -17.09
N GLN A 644 -18.98 -11.07 -17.27
CA GLN A 644 -19.36 -9.84 -17.99
C GLN A 644 -19.73 -10.09 -19.46
N GLN A 645 -19.08 -11.05 -20.14
CA GLN A 645 -19.40 -11.41 -21.53
C GLN A 645 -20.68 -12.24 -21.67
N GLN A 646 -21.10 -12.99 -20.65
CA GLN A 646 -22.37 -13.73 -20.65
C GLN A 646 -23.60 -12.84 -20.43
N HIS A 647 -23.42 -11.59 -19.97
CA HIS A 647 -24.50 -10.62 -19.78
C HIS A 647 -24.68 -9.62 -20.95
N LEU A 648 -23.98 -9.80 -22.07
CA LEU A 648 -24.22 -9.00 -23.29
C LEU A 648 -25.20 -9.73 -24.23
N PRO A 649 -26.32 -9.10 -24.65
CA PRO A 649 -27.23 -9.69 -25.63
C PRO A 649 -26.57 -9.69 -27.02
N PRO A 650 -26.95 -10.64 -27.91
CA PRO A 650 -26.37 -10.72 -29.24
C PRO A 650 -26.91 -9.60 -30.12
N SER A 651 -26.04 -8.69 -30.56
CA SER A 651 -26.45 -7.58 -31.44
C SER A 651 -26.62 -8.05 -32.89
N PRO A 652 -27.76 -7.72 -33.54
CA PRO A 652 -27.87 -7.69 -34.98
C PRO A 652 -27.20 -6.43 -35.55
N GLN A 653 -26.95 -6.49 -36.85
CA GLN A 653 -26.19 -5.55 -37.67
C GLN A 653 -26.69 -4.09 -37.62
N LEU A 654 -25.71 -3.17 -37.68
CA LEU A 654 -25.74 -1.82 -38.27
C LEU A 654 -26.87 -0.85 -37.86
N SER A 655 -26.53 0.18 -37.08
CA SER A 655 -26.63 1.58 -37.52
C SER A 655 -26.18 2.57 -36.43
N VAL A 656 -25.60 3.66 -36.91
CA VAL A 656 -24.94 4.74 -36.18
C VAL A 656 -25.95 5.56 -35.38
N THR A 657 -25.72 5.74 -34.07
CA THR A 657 -26.03 6.99 -33.36
C THR A 657 -25.02 7.21 -32.22
N HIS A 658 -24.09 8.15 -32.46
CA HIS A 658 -23.26 8.78 -31.43
C HIS A 658 -24.14 9.74 -30.61
N SER A 659 -24.15 9.63 -29.28
CA SER A 659 -24.41 10.81 -28.42
C SER A 659 -24.19 10.63 -26.92
N GLN A 660 -24.11 9.42 -26.34
CA GLN A 660 -24.12 9.30 -24.87
C GLN A 660 -22.82 8.81 -24.22
N THR A 661 -21.96 8.06 -24.91
CA THR A 661 -20.68 7.61 -24.33
C THR A 661 -19.53 8.62 -24.47
N GLY A 662 -19.70 9.67 -25.28
CA GLY A 662 -18.71 10.75 -25.41
C GLY A 662 -18.78 11.81 -24.31
N SER A 663 -19.87 11.88 -23.55
CA SER A 663 -20.09 12.91 -22.52
C SER A 663 -19.23 12.65 -21.28
N ASP A 664 -19.24 11.41 -20.78
CA ASP A 664 -18.57 11.06 -19.53
C ASP A 664 -17.04 11.11 -19.64
N TYR A 665 -16.48 10.73 -20.80
CA TYR A 665 -15.05 10.87 -21.04
C TYR A 665 -14.64 12.34 -21.27
N LYS A 666 -15.53 13.18 -21.80
CA LYS A 666 -15.26 14.60 -22.00
C LYS A 666 -15.25 15.36 -20.69
N GLU A 667 -16.19 15.07 -19.80
CA GLU A 667 -16.23 15.63 -18.45
C GLU A 667 -15.02 15.17 -17.60
N ALA A 668 -14.61 13.91 -17.73
CA ALA A 668 -13.39 13.41 -17.08
C ALA A 668 -12.11 14.08 -17.63
N ILE A 669 -12.03 14.32 -18.95
CA ILE A 669 -10.90 15.03 -19.57
C ILE A 669 -10.87 16.51 -19.14
N ASP A 670 -12.02 17.19 -19.10
CA ASP A 670 -12.13 18.59 -18.70
C ASP A 670 -11.79 18.77 -17.19
N SER A 671 -12.20 17.81 -16.35
CA SER A 671 -11.81 17.78 -14.93
C SER A 671 -10.30 17.59 -14.74
N LEU A 672 -9.69 16.66 -15.50
CA LEU A 672 -8.25 16.43 -15.45
C LEU A 672 -7.47 17.63 -15.99
N GLN A 673 -7.94 18.29 -17.05
CA GLN A 673 -7.34 19.52 -17.58
C GLN A 673 -7.41 20.67 -16.58
N THR A 674 -8.53 20.82 -15.86
CA THR A 674 -8.70 21.84 -14.83
C THR A 674 -7.76 21.60 -13.64
N SER A 675 -7.61 20.33 -13.22
CA SER A 675 -6.67 19.96 -12.15
C SER A 675 -5.21 20.16 -12.57
N LEU A 676 -4.87 19.92 -13.84
CA LEU A 676 -3.54 20.16 -14.38
C LEU A 676 -3.23 21.66 -14.48
N ALA A 677 -4.20 22.49 -14.87
CA ALA A 677 -4.06 23.94 -14.89
C ALA A 677 -3.85 24.52 -13.48
N SER A 678 -4.62 24.05 -12.49
CA SER A 678 -4.47 24.43 -11.08
C SER A 678 -3.07 24.08 -10.54
N ARG A 679 -2.59 22.86 -10.78
CA ARG A 679 -1.24 22.44 -10.36
C ARG A 679 -0.13 23.21 -11.07
N THR A 680 -0.34 23.59 -12.33
CA THR A 680 0.63 24.39 -13.09
C THR A 680 0.75 25.80 -12.50
N GLN A 681 -0.39 26.40 -12.13
CA GLN A 681 -0.42 27.72 -11.47
C GLN A 681 0.25 27.69 -10.09
N GLU A 682 0.03 26.63 -9.32
CA GLU A 682 0.64 26.44 -7.99
C GLU A 682 2.18 26.27 -8.09
N VAL A 683 2.66 25.55 -9.10
CA VAL A 683 4.09 25.44 -9.40
C VAL A 683 4.70 26.79 -9.77
N ASP A 684 3.99 27.62 -10.54
CA ASP A 684 4.49 28.94 -10.92
C ASP A 684 4.48 29.94 -9.74
N GLN A 685 3.51 29.84 -8.83
CA GLN A 685 3.53 30.58 -7.56
C GLN A 685 4.74 30.19 -6.70
N LEU A 686 4.99 28.89 -6.52
CA LEU A 686 6.16 28.40 -5.78
C LEU A 686 7.49 28.82 -6.41
N LYS A 687 7.59 28.85 -7.75
CA LYS A 687 8.78 29.39 -8.43
C LYS A 687 8.98 30.88 -8.16
N GLN A 688 7.91 31.68 -8.14
CA GLN A 688 7.98 33.11 -7.82
C GLN A 688 8.41 33.34 -6.37
N GLU A 689 7.88 32.57 -5.41
CA GLU A 689 8.31 32.62 -4.01
C GLU A 689 9.77 32.24 -3.83
N LEU A 690 10.23 31.19 -4.52
CA LEU A 690 11.62 30.75 -4.46
C LEU A 690 12.56 31.80 -5.08
N HIS A 691 12.15 32.43 -6.18
CA HIS A 691 12.89 33.55 -6.77
C HIS A 691 12.93 34.76 -5.84
N HIS A 692 11.82 35.10 -5.19
CA HIS A 692 11.76 36.20 -4.23
C HIS A 692 12.69 35.95 -3.04
N THR A 693 12.63 34.74 -2.46
CA THR A 693 13.47 34.32 -1.33
C THR A 693 14.96 34.33 -1.70
N ARG A 694 15.31 33.83 -2.89
CA ARG A 694 16.69 33.86 -3.39
C ARG A 694 17.21 35.28 -3.62
N SER A 695 16.35 36.17 -4.13
CA SER A 695 16.69 37.59 -4.30
C SER A 695 16.86 38.31 -2.97
N SER A 696 16.10 37.92 -1.93
CA SER A 696 16.18 38.48 -0.59
C SER A 696 17.47 38.04 0.11
N CYS A 697 17.77 36.73 0.07
CA CYS A 697 19.02 36.18 0.60
C CYS A 697 20.27 36.81 -0.07
N ARG A 698 20.22 37.04 -1.39
CA ARG A 698 21.31 37.74 -2.09
C ARG A 698 21.49 39.19 -1.61
N ARG A 699 20.40 39.91 -1.36
CA ARG A 699 20.44 41.28 -0.81
C ARG A 699 21.03 41.31 0.60
N GLU A 700 20.68 40.35 1.45
CA GLU A 700 21.26 40.23 2.80
C GLU A 700 22.75 39.90 2.76
N LEU A 701 23.17 38.99 1.87
CA LEU A 701 24.58 38.67 1.67
C LEU A 701 25.39 39.90 1.23
N ASP A 702 24.84 40.72 0.33
CA ASP A 702 25.49 41.96 -0.11
C ASP A 702 25.55 43.01 1.02
N GLN A 703 24.54 43.08 1.89
CA GLN A 703 24.57 43.94 3.08
C GLN A 703 25.65 43.48 4.08
N MET A 704 25.75 42.16 4.34
CA MET A 704 26.80 41.60 5.19
C MET A 704 28.20 41.88 4.64
N LYS A 705 28.42 41.69 3.33
CA LYS A 705 29.71 41.99 2.69
C LYS A 705 30.11 43.46 2.84
N ARG A 706 29.15 44.38 2.69
CA ARG A 706 29.39 45.81 2.90
C ARG A 706 29.69 46.14 4.37
N ALA A 707 28.98 45.53 5.31
CA ALA A 707 29.24 45.73 6.74
C ALA A 707 30.64 45.23 7.14
N VAL A 708 31.07 44.07 6.63
CA VAL A 708 32.41 43.53 6.85
C VAL A 708 33.48 44.44 6.22
N ALA A 709 33.25 44.96 5.01
CA ALA A 709 34.18 45.90 4.37
C ALA A 709 34.28 47.24 5.14
N GLN A 710 33.15 47.76 5.63
CA GLN A 710 33.13 48.96 6.47
C GLN A 710 33.86 48.72 7.80
N PHE A 711 33.66 47.57 8.43
CA PHE A 711 34.35 47.20 9.67
C PHE A 711 35.86 47.04 9.45
N GLY A 712 36.27 46.41 8.35
CA GLY A 712 37.67 46.31 7.96
C GLY A 712 38.30 47.69 7.70
N THR A 713 37.57 48.60 7.05
CA THR A 713 38.03 49.98 6.81
C THR A 713 38.13 50.78 8.12
N TRP A 714 37.18 50.58 9.04
CA TRP A 714 37.20 51.19 10.37
C TRP A 714 38.37 50.69 11.22
N MET A 715 38.66 49.39 11.22
CA MET A 715 39.83 48.84 11.92
C MET A 715 41.14 49.37 11.34
N MET A 716 41.25 49.47 10.01
CA MET A 716 42.42 50.05 9.37
C MET A 716 42.58 51.54 9.73
N HIS A 717 41.49 52.31 9.80
CA HIS A 717 41.55 53.72 10.17
C HIS A 717 41.93 53.93 11.65
N ASN A 718 41.42 53.08 12.56
CA ASN A 718 41.76 53.13 13.98
C ASN A 718 43.16 52.59 14.32
N ALA A 719 43.75 51.74 13.47
CA ALA A 719 45.11 51.25 13.65
C ALA A 719 46.19 52.32 13.36
N HIS A 720 45.84 53.42 12.69
CA HIS A 720 46.80 54.47 12.26
C HIS A 720 46.87 55.70 13.17
N HIS A 721 46.12 55.75 14.29
CA HIS A 721 46.21 56.84 15.27
C HIS A 721 46.23 56.33 16.72
N PRO A 722 47.40 56.22 17.37
CA PRO A 722 47.49 55.98 18.80
C PRO A 722 47.62 57.32 19.53
N THR A 723 46.53 57.86 20.07
CA THR A 723 46.62 58.98 21.03
C THR A 723 45.80 58.72 22.29
N HIS A 724 46.51 58.85 23.41
CA HIS A 724 46.02 58.89 24.78
C HIS A 724 44.96 59.99 24.99
N GLN A 725 43.76 59.62 25.42
CA GLN A 725 43.01 60.21 26.53
C GLN A 725 41.59 59.63 26.56
N PRO A 726 40.98 59.42 27.75
CA PRO A 726 39.58 59.02 27.83
C PRO A 726 38.69 60.27 27.79
N PRO A 727 37.64 60.28 26.96
CA PRO A 727 36.45 61.01 27.38
C PRO A 727 35.17 60.20 27.23
N LYS A 728 34.26 60.59 28.13
CA LYS A 728 32.85 60.25 28.33
C LYS A 728 32.12 59.83 27.04
N GLY A 729 31.36 58.75 27.18
CA GLY A 729 30.69 58.08 26.08
C GLY A 729 29.73 58.94 25.26
N PRO A 730 29.52 58.55 23.99
CA PRO A 730 28.28 58.83 23.30
C PRO A 730 27.62 57.56 22.75
N ARG A 731 26.29 57.56 22.90
CA ARG A 731 25.24 56.85 22.15
C ARG A 731 25.71 55.85 21.09
N THR A 732 25.37 54.59 21.35
CA THR A 732 25.33 53.48 20.38
C THR A 732 24.71 53.91 19.04
N PRO A 733 25.41 53.78 17.90
CA PRO A 733 24.74 53.69 16.61
C PRO A 733 24.01 52.34 16.59
N HIS A 734 22.71 52.35 16.34
CA HIS A 734 21.91 51.15 16.16
C HIS A 734 22.60 50.21 15.16
N ALA A 735 23.07 49.06 15.66
CA ALA A 735 23.42 47.94 14.81
C ALA A 735 22.18 47.56 13.98
N PRO A 736 22.31 47.33 12.66
CA PRO A 736 21.18 46.89 11.85
C PRO A 736 20.78 45.49 12.33
N MET A 737 19.65 45.42 13.02
CA MET A 737 19.05 44.17 13.48
C MET A 737 18.73 43.30 12.26
N SER A 738 19.26 42.07 12.26
CA SER A 738 18.86 41.00 11.34
C SER A 738 17.33 40.84 11.36
N TRP A 739 16.71 40.51 10.23
CA TRP A 739 15.27 40.25 10.13
C TRP A 739 14.77 39.22 11.15
N MET A 740 15.59 38.20 11.48
CA MET A 740 15.28 37.27 12.58
C MET A 740 15.26 37.94 13.96
N GLY A 741 16.07 38.98 14.18
CA GLY A 741 16.02 39.83 15.38
C GLY A 741 14.77 40.69 15.44
N GLN A 742 14.29 41.20 14.30
CA GLN A 742 13.01 41.93 14.21
C GLN A 742 11.79 41.02 14.42
N GLN A 743 11.84 39.78 13.93
CA GLN A 743 10.76 38.80 14.12
C GLN A 743 10.66 38.34 15.59
N ARG A 744 11.81 38.20 16.28
CA ARG A 744 11.84 37.89 17.72
C ARG A 744 11.34 39.05 18.58
N GLN A 745 11.61 40.31 18.20
CA GLN A 745 11.03 41.47 18.90
C GLN A 745 9.52 41.62 18.64
N GLY A 746 9.05 41.35 17.42
CA GLY A 746 7.62 41.36 17.11
C GLY A 746 6.81 40.31 17.87
N LEU A 747 7.42 39.15 18.16
CA LEU A 747 6.83 38.12 19.01
C LEU A 747 6.85 38.52 20.49
N ASN A 748 7.92 39.15 20.99
CA ASN A 748 7.99 39.64 22.37
C ASN A 748 7.02 40.80 22.63
N ILE A 749 6.77 41.69 21.67
CA ILE A 749 5.84 42.82 21.81
C ILE A 749 4.37 42.34 21.83
N LYS A 750 4.06 41.20 21.21
CA LYS A 750 2.72 40.58 21.30
C LYS A 750 2.47 39.85 22.61
N LEU A 751 3.51 39.50 23.36
CA LEU A 751 3.43 38.83 24.66
C LEU A 751 3.42 39.80 25.86
N GLN A 752 3.56 41.10 25.62
CA GLN A 752 3.69 42.13 26.68
C GLN A 752 2.65 43.26 26.62
N ARG A 753 1.50 43.06 25.96
CA ARG A 753 0.35 43.95 26.16
C ARG A 753 -0.69 43.25 27.04
N PRO A 754 -1.17 43.89 28.13
CA PRO A 754 -2.22 43.33 28.98
C PRO A 754 -3.53 43.11 28.24
#